data_AF-A0A954EBX4-F1
#
_entry.id   AF-A0A954EBX4-F1
#
_cell.length_a   1.000
_cell.length_b   1.000
_cell.length_c   1.000
_cell.angle_alpha   90.00
_cell.angle_beta   90.00
_cell.angle_gamma   90.00
#
_symmetry.space_group_name_H-M   'P 1'
#
loop_
_entity.id
_entity.type
_entity.pdbx_description
1 polymer ?
#
loop_
_entity_poly.entity_id
_entity_poly.type
_entity_poly.pdbx_seq_one_letter_code
_entity_poly.pdbx_strand_id
1 'polypeptide(L)'
;MGQEIANTHFKHFDFHRFDEMVRKEMDVLQELFDNKRFSTRSSIAGLELEAWLVDDDAQPTPWNEQLIAATGNPEIVPELARFNIEFNVPPRPLTGRGLEELAVDLDLIWKQCEATANRMGSSVLAIGVLPTIRDTLLSLENMSNLMRYRALNEQVLRMRQGTPIRLDIAGRDSLKSEHHNLMLESAATSFQLHLQVPLSSAARYYNASLIASAATVAVAANSPLLFGSVLWEETRIPLFEQAVNVGRDALPRVTFGSDYVRESLFEVFLENRDQYPVLLPLSLDKDSEYLPHLRLLNGTIWRWNRPLIGFDEDQTPHLRVEHRVMAAGPTLVDMTANMALYYGLAENLATESIPPETRIPFDSARNNFYQAARHGLDASIRWLDGSVRRLGDLILSEILPRAAQGLSSLNVDSKLATNWLSVLEARVQSGQTGSAWQRQFLENHDNDLITLTRTYRQLQQQGDPVHTWPVQSQSVPPTIRIRPSMLEIIDHIPTGFLTVRSDEMKTILGQPTLIHLPGRNPDPLFVSILLHGNEDVGLRAIQNYLQRFGEHPLPRSLSIFVGNVEAALHNVRRLPDQPDYNRIWPGSDQGNTPEHAIMRHVVAEMRRKNVFASIDLHNNTGWNPHYGCVTLLQPQHLQLAALFSRTAVFFQHPKGVQTMAFADICPSLTCECGKVGDAAGVQHAADFVEACLHLDHLPQQNPAPSDLHLFHTTATVKLASPRLRICFLDVDSETCPPDFDLALRSDLDRLNFQELKPGQIIGSSRSRSQLPLTVTDQLGQEMTASFLELENGNIILRQPAIPAMLTCNEAVIRQDCLGYLMERYPLPAD
;
A
#
# COMPACT_ATOMS: atom_id res chain seq x y z
N MET A 1 14.80 -20.21 -12.48
CA MET A 1 13.85 -20.98 -11.60
C MET A 1 14.33 -22.32 -11.04
N GLY A 2 14.15 -22.53 -9.72
CA GLY A 2 14.45 -23.78 -8.98
C GLY A 2 13.32 -24.82 -9.00
N GLN A 3 13.66 -26.11 -8.99
CA GLN A 3 12.68 -27.21 -9.03
C GLN A 3 12.06 -27.48 -7.64
N GLU A 4 10.76 -27.81 -7.57
CA GLU A 4 10.08 -28.28 -6.34
C GLU A 4 10.51 -29.71 -5.97
N ILE A 5 10.44 -30.07 -4.68
CA ILE A 5 11.10 -31.25 -4.11
C ILE A 5 10.16 -32.02 -3.18
N ALA A 6 10.35 -33.34 -3.05
CA ALA A 6 9.45 -34.20 -2.27
C ALA A 6 9.85 -34.41 -0.79
N ASN A 7 11.09 -34.14 -0.40
CA ASN A 7 11.64 -34.44 0.93
C ASN A 7 12.51 -33.29 1.48
N THR A 8 12.47 -33.06 2.81
CA THR A 8 13.31 -32.06 3.49
C THR A 8 14.48 -32.65 4.28
N HIS A 9 14.42 -33.94 4.64
CA HIS A 9 15.43 -34.59 5.47
C HIS A 9 16.39 -35.46 4.64
N PHE A 10 17.69 -35.13 4.67
CA PHE A 10 18.73 -35.83 3.91
C PHE A 10 19.72 -36.57 4.82
N LYS A 11 20.04 -37.81 4.43
CA LYS A 11 21.06 -38.67 5.06
C LYS A 11 22.39 -38.51 4.34
N HIS A 12 23.48 -38.92 5.01
CA HIS A 12 24.84 -38.85 4.45
C HIS A 12 24.99 -39.57 3.10
N PHE A 13 24.26 -40.67 2.90
CA PHE A 13 24.24 -41.40 1.64
C PHE A 13 23.67 -40.57 0.47
N ASP A 14 22.70 -39.69 0.73
CA ASP A 14 22.09 -38.83 -0.30
C ASP A 14 23.12 -37.84 -0.86
N PHE A 15 23.95 -37.27 0.01
CA PHE A 15 25.04 -36.37 -0.40
C PHE A 15 26.10 -37.07 -1.24
N HIS A 16 26.51 -38.27 -0.86
CA HIS A 16 27.46 -39.05 -1.67
C HIS A 16 26.90 -39.38 -3.05
N ARG A 17 25.65 -39.85 -3.10
CA ARG A 17 24.99 -40.16 -4.38
C ARG A 17 24.86 -38.91 -5.25
N PHE A 18 24.50 -37.77 -4.66
CA PHE A 18 24.41 -36.50 -5.39
C PHE A 18 25.75 -36.09 -5.98
N ASP A 19 26.83 -36.18 -5.19
CA ASP A 19 28.19 -35.86 -5.63
C ASP A 19 28.65 -36.79 -6.76
N GLU A 20 28.37 -38.10 -6.67
CA GLU A 20 28.63 -39.05 -7.76
C GLU A 20 27.90 -38.66 -9.06
N MET A 21 26.63 -38.27 -8.97
CA MET A 21 25.86 -37.82 -10.12
C MET A 21 26.39 -36.51 -10.71
N VAL A 22 26.76 -35.53 -9.87
CA VAL A 22 27.37 -34.27 -10.33
C VAL A 22 28.69 -34.55 -11.04
N ARG A 23 29.53 -35.46 -10.55
CA ARG A 23 30.79 -35.83 -11.24
C ARG A 23 30.53 -36.41 -12.63
N LYS A 24 29.59 -37.36 -12.72
CA LYS A 24 29.18 -37.93 -14.02
C LYS A 24 28.64 -36.87 -14.97
N GLU A 25 27.82 -35.95 -14.47
CA GLU A 25 27.27 -34.86 -15.28
C GLU A 25 28.34 -33.82 -15.67
N MET A 26 29.36 -33.61 -14.85
CA MET A 26 30.53 -32.79 -15.20
C MET A 26 31.34 -33.40 -16.35
N ASP A 27 31.48 -34.73 -16.40
CA ASP A 27 32.13 -35.42 -17.53
C ASP A 27 31.33 -35.21 -18.83
N VAL A 28 29.99 -35.34 -18.76
CA VAL A 28 29.10 -35.03 -19.90
C VAL A 28 29.23 -33.57 -20.32
N LEU A 29 29.27 -32.65 -19.36
CA LEU A 29 29.43 -31.24 -19.66
C LEU A 29 30.76 -30.94 -20.34
N GLN A 30 31.86 -31.53 -19.86
CA GLN A 30 33.19 -31.40 -20.48
C GLN A 30 33.14 -31.89 -21.94
N GLU A 31 32.54 -33.04 -22.21
CA GLU A 31 32.37 -33.55 -23.58
C GLU A 31 31.57 -32.59 -24.47
N LEU A 32 30.54 -31.91 -23.94
CA LEU A 32 29.78 -30.90 -24.69
C LEU A 32 30.65 -29.69 -25.07
N PHE A 33 31.52 -29.23 -24.16
CA PHE A 33 32.46 -28.14 -24.41
C PHE A 33 33.53 -28.54 -25.43
N ASP A 34 34.17 -29.70 -25.23
CA ASP A 34 35.26 -30.20 -26.08
C ASP A 34 34.78 -30.45 -27.52
N ASN A 35 33.59 -31.04 -27.67
CA ASN A 35 33.00 -31.36 -28.97
C ASN A 35 32.12 -30.24 -29.54
N LYS A 36 32.04 -29.07 -28.87
CA LYS A 36 31.27 -27.89 -29.30
C LYS A 36 29.80 -28.19 -29.63
N ARG A 37 29.14 -29.01 -28.80
CA ARG A 37 27.76 -29.52 -29.01
C ARG A 37 26.66 -28.60 -28.47
N PHE A 38 26.94 -27.31 -28.30
CA PHE A 38 25.95 -26.32 -27.86
C PHE A 38 25.26 -25.65 -29.05
N SER A 39 24.04 -25.17 -28.83
CA SER A 39 23.29 -24.36 -29.78
C SER A 39 24.12 -23.16 -30.25
N THR A 40 24.09 -22.91 -31.55
CA THR A 40 24.69 -21.73 -32.17
C THR A 40 23.72 -20.54 -32.21
N ARG A 41 22.48 -20.72 -31.73
CA ARG A 41 21.53 -19.61 -31.56
C ARG A 41 22.16 -18.59 -30.61
N SER A 42 22.04 -17.33 -30.98
CA SER A 42 22.58 -16.20 -30.23
C SER A 42 21.53 -15.10 -30.15
N SER A 43 21.76 -14.13 -29.27
CA SER A 43 20.91 -12.95 -29.16
C SER A 43 19.45 -13.32 -28.88
N ILE A 44 19.23 -14.24 -27.93
CA ILE A 44 17.91 -14.46 -27.34
C ILE A 44 17.92 -13.83 -25.95
N ALA A 45 16.97 -12.94 -25.71
CA ALA A 45 16.79 -12.22 -24.46
C ALA A 45 15.61 -12.82 -23.69
N GLY A 46 15.76 -12.96 -22.37
CA GLY A 46 14.67 -13.32 -21.46
C GLY A 46 14.74 -12.46 -20.21
N LEU A 47 13.68 -12.47 -19.39
CA LEU A 47 13.67 -11.77 -18.12
C LEU A 47 12.81 -12.49 -17.07
N GLU A 48 13.19 -12.30 -15.81
CA GLU A 48 12.43 -12.64 -14.62
C GLU A 48 12.24 -11.34 -13.80
N LEU A 49 11.05 -11.09 -13.26
CA LEU A 49 10.77 -9.93 -12.39
C LEU A 49 10.12 -10.39 -11.09
N GLU A 50 10.75 -10.08 -9.97
CA GLU A 50 10.16 -10.29 -8.64
C GLU A 50 9.41 -9.03 -8.19
N ALA A 51 8.27 -9.20 -7.52
CA ALA A 51 7.43 -8.11 -7.05
C ALA A 51 6.84 -8.39 -5.66
N TRP A 52 6.40 -7.31 -5.02
CA TRP A 52 5.73 -7.33 -3.72
C TRP A 52 4.21 -7.32 -3.87
N LEU A 53 3.52 -7.99 -2.97
CA LEU A 53 2.09 -7.81 -2.73
C LEU A 53 1.92 -6.91 -1.52
N VAL A 54 1.14 -5.83 -1.68
CA VAL A 54 0.92 -4.83 -0.64
C VAL A 54 -0.56 -4.48 -0.47
N ASP A 55 -1.00 -4.19 0.74
CA ASP A 55 -2.35 -3.66 0.99
C ASP A 55 -2.39 -2.12 0.81
N ASP A 56 -3.57 -1.54 1.03
CA ASP A 56 -3.78 -0.10 0.98
C ASP A 56 -3.10 0.68 2.10
N ASP A 57 -2.67 0.01 3.17
CA ASP A 57 -1.82 0.54 4.24
C ASP A 57 -0.32 0.36 3.95
N ALA A 58 -0.01 0.00 2.69
CA ALA A 58 1.34 -0.24 2.20
C ALA A 58 2.08 -1.32 2.99
N GLN A 59 1.39 -2.24 3.65
CA GLN A 59 1.99 -3.39 4.32
C GLN A 59 2.06 -4.60 3.39
N PRO A 60 3.05 -5.50 3.54
CA PRO A 60 3.09 -6.75 2.77
C PRO A 60 1.85 -7.63 3.03
N THR A 61 1.24 -8.19 1.99
CA THR A 61 0.09 -9.11 2.12
C THR A 61 0.47 -10.57 1.81
N PRO A 62 0.29 -11.52 2.75
CA PRO A 62 0.78 -12.90 2.62
C PRO A 62 -0.15 -13.82 1.81
N TRP A 63 -0.55 -13.38 0.62
CA TRP A 63 -1.58 -14.01 -0.22
C TRP A 63 -1.11 -14.45 -1.61
N ASN A 64 0.19 -14.65 -1.83
CA ASN A 64 0.72 -15.01 -3.14
C ASN A 64 0.10 -16.29 -3.73
N GLU A 65 -0.04 -17.36 -2.96
CA GLU A 65 -0.63 -18.63 -3.42
C GLU A 65 -2.08 -18.44 -3.89
N GLN A 66 -2.88 -17.70 -3.11
CA GLN A 66 -4.27 -17.40 -3.44
C GLN A 66 -4.36 -16.52 -4.70
N LEU A 67 -3.48 -15.52 -4.81
CA LEU A 67 -3.41 -14.62 -5.95
C LEU A 67 -3.03 -15.37 -7.24
N ILE A 68 -2.01 -16.22 -7.17
CA ILE A 68 -1.53 -17.02 -8.31
C ILE A 68 -2.62 -17.97 -8.77
N ALA A 69 -3.25 -18.70 -7.84
CA ALA A 69 -4.37 -19.58 -8.15
C ALA A 69 -5.55 -18.84 -8.79
N ALA A 70 -5.87 -17.64 -8.30
CA ALA A 70 -6.96 -16.81 -8.84
C ALA A 70 -6.62 -16.18 -10.20
N THR A 71 -5.34 -15.90 -10.47
CA THR A 71 -4.89 -15.34 -11.75
C THR A 71 -4.82 -16.42 -12.83
N GLY A 72 -4.44 -17.65 -12.46
CA GLY A 72 -4.42 -18.82 -13.35
C GLY A 72 -3.40 -18.72 -14.48
N ASN A 73 -2.37 -17.88 -14.33
CA ASN A 73 -1.31 -17.70 -15.31
C ASN A 73 -0.05 -18.46 -14.86
N PRO A 74 0.44 -19.44 -15.64
CA PRO A 74 1.61 -20.24 -15.27
C PRO A 74 2.94 -19.45 -15.23
N GLU A 75 2.97 -18.26 -15.84
CA GLU A 75 4.14 -17.38 -15.83
C GLU A 75 4.28 -16.60 -14.51
N ILE A 76 3.33 -16.76 -13.57
CA ILE A 76 3.37 -16.14 -12.24
C ILE A 76 3.55 -17.24 -11.21
N VAL A 77 4.63 -17.17 -10.44
CA VAL A 77 5.01 -18.20 -9.48
C VAL A 77 5.27 -17.62 -8.09
N PRO A 78 5.18 -18.42 -7.02
CA PRO A 78 5.45 -17.94 -5.67
C PRO A 78 6.96 -17.88 -5.42
N GLU A 79 7.39 -16.80 -4.75
CA GLU A 79 8.76 -16.66 -4.26
C GLU A 79 8.91 -17.12 -2.80
N LEU A 80 10.10 -16.95 -2.19
CA LEU A 80 10.38 -17.42 -0.82
C LEU A 80 9.30 -17.01 0.20
N ALA A 81 8.86 -15.75 0.16
CA ALA A 81 7.83 -15.25 1.06
C ALA A 81 6.45 -15.20 0.41
N ARG A 82 5.43 -15.34 1.26
CA ARG A 82 4.01 -15.32 0.91
C ARG A 82 3.51 -13.99 0.36
N PHE A 83 4.32 -12.94 0.46
CA PHE A 83 4.06 -11.60 -0.08
C PHE A 83 4.95 -11.26 -1.29
N ASN A 84 5.71 -12.22 -1.82
CA ASN A 84 6.46 -12.07 -3.06
C ASN A 84 5.94 -13.01 -4.15
N ILE A 85 5.99 -12.51 -5.38
CA ILE A 85 5.71 -13.25 -6.61
C ILE A 85 6.83 -12.99 -7.62
N GLU A 86 7.02 -13.91 -8.55
CA GLU A 86 7.92 -13.75 -9.68
C GLU A 86 7.16 -13.94 -11.00
N PHE A 87 7.46 -13.06 -11.96
CA PHE A 87 7.01 -13.11 -13.35
C PHE A 87 8.11 -13.72 -14.20
N ASN A 88 7.81 -14.81 -14.91
CA ASN A 88 8.69 -15.43 -15.88
C ASN A 88 8.22 -15.03 -17.29
N VAL A 89 9.03 -14.27 -18.03
CA VAL A 89 8.61 -13.80 -19.35
C VAL A 89 9.23 -14.67 -20.44
N PRO A 90 8.42 -15.19 -21.40
CA PRO A 90 8.93 -15.98 -22.51
C PRO A 90 10.04 -15.25 -23.28
N PRO A 91 11.13 -15.94 -23.66
CA PRO A 91 12.26 -15.30 -24.30
C PRO A 91 11.92 -14.82 -25.72
N ARG A 92 12.53 -13.71 -26.14
CA ARG A 92 12.39 -13.13 -27.49
C ARG A 92 13.74 -12.96 -28.17
N PRO A 93 13.79 -12.98 -29.51
CA PRO A 93 14.99 -12.55 -30.25
C PRO A 93 15.37 -11.11 -29.91
N LEU A 94 16.63 -10.88 -29.56
CA LEU A 94 17.23 -9.58 -29.29
C LEU A 94 17.63 -8.89 -30.61
N THR A 95 16.64 -8.62 -31.46
CA THR A 95 16.82 -7.94 -32.75
C THR A 95 15.50 -7.28 -33.18
N GLY A 96 15.55 -6.30 -34.08
CA GLY A 96 14.38 -5.55 -34.52
C GLY A 96 13.60 -4.95 -33.34
N ARG A 97 12.35 -5.39 -33.16
CA ARG A 97 11.45 -4.93 -32.07
C ARG A 97 11.40 -5.88 -30.88
N GLY A 98 12.24 -6.92 -30.81
CA GLY A 98 12.10 -7.96 -29.79
C GLY A 98 12.26 -7.51 -28.33
N LEU A 99 12.99 -6.41 -28.07
CA LEU A 99 13.01 -5.77 -26.73
C LEU A 99 11.66 -5.16 -26.34
N GLU A 100 10.95 -4.57 -27.31
CA GLU A 100 9.61 -4.03 -27.09
C GLU A 100 8.61 -5.16 -26.90
N GLU A 101 8.75 -6.26 -27.66
CA GLU A 101 7.93 -7.46 -27.47
C GLU A 101 8.09 -8.04 -26.05
N LEU A 102 9.31 -8.13 -25.52
CA LEU A 102 9.55 -8.53 -24.12
C LEU A 102 8.87 -7.58 -23.12
N ALA A 103 8.98 -6.26 -23.36
CA ALA A 103 8.35 -5.27 -22.48
C ALA A 103 6.82 -5.35 -22.52
N VAL A 104 6.24 -5.60 -23.70
CA VAL A 104 4.79 -5.82 -23.88
C VAL A 104 4.34 -7.10 -23.20
N ASP A 105 5.08 -8.20 -23.34
CA ASP A 105 4.74 -9.46 -22.66
C ASP A 105 4.75 -9.28 -21.14
N LEU A 106 5.76 -8.59 -20.59
CA LEU A 106 5.81 -8.25 -19.17
C LEU A 106 4.62 -7.38 -18.73
N ASP A 107 4.28 -6.34 -19.49
CA ASP A 107 3.13 -5.47 -19.21
C ASP A 107 1.80 -6.24 -19.15
N LEU A 108 1.61 -7.20 -20.07
CA LEU A 108 0.40 -8.02 -20.12
C LEU A 108 0.28 -8.91 -18.89
N ILE A 109 1.36 -9.61 -18.53
CA ILE A 109 1.39 -10.48 -17.35
C ILE A 109 1.20 -9.63 -16.07
N TRP A 110 1.88 -8.48 -15.98
CA TRP A 110 1.75 -7.52 -14.88
C TRP A 110 0.31 -7.05 -14.70
N LYS A 111 -0.34 -6.55 -15.76
CA LYS A 111 -1.72 -6.04 -15.71
C LYS A 111 -2.71 -7.12 -15.31
N GLN A 112 -2.53 -8.35 -15.78
CA GLN A 112 -3.38 -9.48 -15.39
C GLN A 112 -3.27 -9.78 -13.89
N CYS A 113 -2.05 -9.78 -13.35
CA CYS A 113 -1.78 -10.00 -11.93
C CYS A 113 -2.35 -8.86 -11.08
N GLU A 114 -2.07 -7.60 -11.47
CA GLU A 114 -2.52 -6.39 -10.77
C GLU A 114 -4.06 -6.30 -10.72
N ALA A 115 -4.76 -6.64 -11.80
CA ALA A 115 -6.21 -6.68 -11.81
C ALA A 115 -6.79 -7.74 -10.85
N THR A 116 -6.08 -8.85 -10.63
CA THR A 116 -6.49 -9.88 -9.67
C THR A 116 -6.16 -9.46 -8.25
N ALA A 117 -4.97 -8.89 -8.01
CA ALA A 117 -4.57 -8.35 -6.71
C ALA A 117 -5.57 -7.31 -6.23
N ASN A 118 -5.96 -6.36 -7.09
CA ASN A 118 -6.90 -5.29 -6.72
C ASN A 118 -8.29 -5.83 -6.32
N ARG A 119 -8.79 -6.88 -6.99
CA ARG A 119 -10.04 -7.56 -6.58
C ARG A 119 -9.95 -8.24 -5.22
N MET A 120 -8.73 -8.56 -4.77
CA MET A 120 -8.45 -9.16 -3.47
C MET A 120 -8.05 -8.13 -2.40
N GLY A 121 -8.10 -6.83 -2.70
CA GLY A 121 -7.66 -5.78 -1.77
C GLY A 121 -6.15 -5.71 -1.59
N SER A 122 -5.38 -6.04 -2.62
CA SER A 122 -3.93 -5.89 -2.66
C SER A 122 -3.49 -5.22 -3.97
N SER A 123 -2.24 -4.77 -4.05
CA SER A 123 -1.60 -4.31 -5.27
C SER A 123 -0.24 -4.97 -5.43
N VAL A 124 0.22 -5.08 -6.67
CA VAL A 124 1.56 -5.53 -7.03
C VAL A 124 2.49 -4.31 -7.08
N LEU A 125 3.69 -4.43 -6.51
CA LEU A 125 4.65 -3.35 -6.43
C LEU A 125 6.06 -3.82 -6.84
N ALA A 126 6.61 -3.21 -7.89
CA ALA A 126 7.97 -3.44 -8.35
C ALA A 126 8.92 -2.47 -7.64
N ILE A 127 9.63 -2.95 -6.62
CA ILE A 127 10.56 -2.16 -5.82
C ILE A 127 11.57 -3.09 -5.16
N GLY A 128 12.86 -2.74 -5.16
CA GLY A 128 13.91 -3.66 -4.70
C GLY A 128 13.78 -4.07 -3.24
N VAL A 129 13.53 -3.12 -2.33
CA VAL A 129 13.17 -3.40 -0.94
C VAL A 129 11.93 -2.58 -0.61
N LEU A 130 10.90 -3.23 -0.08
CA LEU A 130 9.68 -2.54 0.32
C LEU A 130 9.97 -1.63 1.54
N PRO A 131 9.74 -0.31 1.47
CA PRO A 131 10.11 0.63 2.54
C PRO A 131 9.47 0.34 3.89
N THR A 132 8.26 -0.22 3.89
CA THR A 132 7.46 -0.56 5.07
C THR A 132 7.75 -1.96 5.63
N ILE A 133 8.63 -2.76 4.99
CA ILE A 133 8.97 -4.09 5.51
C ILE A 133 9.60 -3.97 6.91
N ARG A 134 9.19 -4.86 7.81
CA ARG A 134 9.73 -4.95 9.16
C ARG A 134 10.38 -6.31 9.36
N ASP A 135 11.44 -6.33 10.16
CA ASP A 135 12.17 -7.54 10.54
C ASP A 135 11.21 -8.65 11.03
N THR A 136 10.25 -8.29 11.89
CA THR A 136 9.25 -9.21 12.45
C THR A 136 8.39 -9.94 11.43
N LEU A 137 8.27 -9.43 10.20
CA LEU A 137 7.51 -10.08 9.13
C LEU A 137 8.33 -11.17 8.41
N LEU A 138 9.64 -11.19 8.59
CA LEU A 138 10.55 -12.18 7.99
C LEU A 138 10.66 -13.41 8.90
N SER A 139 9.53 -14.10 9.06
CA SER A 139 9.39 -15.31 9.88
C SER A 139 8.96 -16.51 9.04
N LEU A 140 9.12 -17.73 9.58
CA LEU A 140 8.70 -18.96 8.90
C LEU A 140 7.18 -19.00 8.63
N GLU A 141 6.37 -18.25 9.36
CA GLU A 141 4.91 -18.14 9.14
C GLU A 141 4.57 -17.49 7.80
N ASN A 142 5.46 -16.62 7.33
CA ASN A 142 5.37 -15.93 6.06
C ASN A 142 6.19 -16.59 4.95
N MET A 143 6.79 -17.77 5.18
CA MET A 143 7.44 -18.56 4.14
C MET A 143 6.39 -19.25 3.27
N SER A 144 6.55 -19.21 1.95
CA SER A 144 5.70 -19.92 0.99
C SER A 144 5.71 -21.43 1.26
N ASN A 145 4.60 -22.12 1.01
CA ASN A 145 4.45 -23.54 1.35
C ASN A 145 5.10 -24.49 0.33
N LEU A 146 6.31 -24.16 -0.12
CA LEU A 146 7.12 -25.00 -1.00
C LEU A 146 8.19 -25.75 -0.21
N MET A 147 8.26 -27.07 -0.38
CA MET A 147 9.23 -27.92 0.32
C MET A 147 10.68 -27.51 0.05
N ARG A 148 10.95 -26.93 -1.13
CA ARG A 148 12.30 -26.49 -1.53
C ARG A 148 12.86 -25.44 -0.56
N TYR A 149 12.04 -24.48 -0.14
CA TYR A 149 12.47 -23.40 0.74
C TYR A 149 12.69 -23.88 2.18
N ARG A 150 11.83 -24.81 2.65
CA ARG A 150 12.01 -25.45 3.95
C ARG A 150 13.31 -26.26 4.01
N ALA A 151 13.58 -27.05 2.98
CA ALA A 151 14.83 -27.80 2.88
C ALA A 151 16.05 -26.88 2.80
N LEU A 152 15.99 -25.80 1.99
CA LEU A 152 17.08 -24.82 1.91
C LEU A 152 17.36 -24.20 3.28
N ASN A 153 16.31 -23.78 3.99
CA ASN A 153 16.40 -23.22 5.34
C ASN A 153 17.07 -24.19 6.32
N GLU A 154 16.61 -25.44 6.37
CA GLU A 154 17.20 -26.46 7.23
C GLU A 154 18.68 -26.71 6.91
N GLN A 155 19.05 -26.79 5.63
CA GLN A 155 20.42 -27.09 5.23
C GLN A 155 21.39 -25.93 5.48
N VAL A 156 20.99 -24.68 5.21
CA VAL A 156 21.81 -23.52 5.53
C VAL A 156 22.06 -23.43 7.04
N LEU A 157 21.01 -23.55 7.86
CA LEU A 157 21.16 -23.50 9.32
C LEU A 157 22.00 -24.66 9.87
N ARG A 158 21.87 -25.85 9.28
CA ARG A 158 22.71 -27.01 9.61
C ARG A 158 24.19 -26.75 9.31
N MET A 159 24.52 -26.19 8.16
CA MET A 159 25.91 -25.82 7.81
C MET A 159 26.48 -24.76 8.75
N ARG A 160 25.63 -23.85 9.25
CA ARG A 160 26.00 -22.84 10.25
C ARG A 160 26.11 -23.39 11.67
N GLN A 161 25.86 -24.68 11.88
CA GLN A 161 25.93 -25.36 13.18
C GLN A 161 25.07 -24.65 14.25
N GLY A 162 23.90 -24.14 13.86
CA GLY A 162 22.99 -23.41 14.76
C GLY A 162 23.37 -21.95 15.03
N THR A 163 24.43 -21.42 14.42
CA THR A 163 24.78 -19.99 14.53
C THR A 163 23.78 -19.14 13.72
N PRO A 164 23.16 -18.10 14.31
CA PRO A 164 22.22 -17.25 13.61
C PRO A 164 22.88 -16.52 12.44
N ILE A 165 22.06 -16.16 11.46
CA ILE A 165 22.43 -15.29 10.35
C ILE A 165 22.52 -13.88 10.92
N ARG A 166 23.69 -13.24 10.78
CA ARG A 166 23.93 -11.89 11.25
C ARG A 166 23.95 -10.96 10.06
N LEU A 167 23.11 -9.94 10.14
CA LEU A 167 23.11 -8.81 9.22
C LEU A 167 23.86 -7.66 9.90
N ASP A 168 24.89 -7.13 9.24
CA ASP A 168 25.60 -5.91 9.64
C ASP A 168 25.83 -5.08 8.38
N ILE A 169 25.02 -4.03 8.20
CA ILE A 169 25.11 -3.13 7.05
C ILE A 169 25.35 -1.71 7.56
N ALA A 170 26.49 -1.15 7.16
CA ALA A 170 26.82 0.26 7.36
C ALA A 170 26.54 1.06 6.08
N GLY A 171 25.60 2.00 6.16
CA GLY A 171 25.25 2.96 5.12
C GLY A 171 25.22 4.39 5.67
N ARG A 172 24.17 5.17 5.35
CA ARG A 172 23.92 6.45 6.03
C ARG A 172 23.56 6.21 7.51
N ASP A 173 22.70 5.23 7.73
CA ASP A 173 22.45 4.61 9.02
C ASP A 173 23.25 3.31 9.17
N SER A 174 23.23 2.71 10.36
CA SER A 174 23.76 1.37 10.61
C SER A 174 22.65 0.42 11.03
N LEU A 175 22.54 -0.73 10.36
CA LEU A 175 21.57 -1.76 10.69
C LEU A 175 22.29 -3.03 11.14
N LYS A 176 21.88 -3.54 12.30
CA LYS A 176 22.29 -4.87 12.80
C LYS A 176 21.05 -5.67 13.16
N SER A 177 20.96 -6.90 12.66
CA SER A 177 19.90 -7.84 13.02
C SER A 177 20.43 -9.28 13.05
N GLU A 178 19.75 -10.15 13.79
CA GLU A 178 20.04 -11.58 13.87
C GLU A 178 18.80 -12.41 13.53
N HIS A 179 18.92 -13.33 12.58
CA HIS A 179 17.84 -14.22 12.16
C HIS A 179 18.20 -15.70 12.32
N HIS A 180 17.20 -16.49 12.63
CA HIS A 180 17.31 -17.95 12.80
C HIS A 180 16.66 -18.72 11.65
N ASN A 181 16.47 -18.06 10.51
CA ASN A 181 15.91 -18.61 9.29
C ASN A 181 16.36 -17.78 8.07
N LEU A 182 16.07 -18.27 6.86
CA LEU A 182 16.47 -17.64 5.59
C LEU A 182 15.60 -16.47 5.12
N MET A 183 14.55 -16.07 5.87
CA MET A 183 13.59 -15.07 5.39
C MET A 183 14.18 -13.67 5.16
N LEU A 184 15.39 -13.39 5.62
CA LEU A 184 16.12 -12.16 5.24
C LEU A 184 16.25 -11.99 3.72
N GLU A 185 16.36 -13.11 2.98
CA GLU A 185 16.42 -13.08 1.50
C GLU A 185 15.18 -12.43 0.91
N SER A 186 13.98 -12.73 1.44
CA SER A 186 12.72 -12.26 0.85
C SER A 186 12.47 -10.76 1.01
N ALA A 187 13.35 -10.04 1.70
CA ALA A 187 13.32 -8.59 1.73
C ALA A 187 13.88 -7.95 0.45
N ALA A 188 14.45 -8.73 -0.47
CA ALA A 188 15.03 -8.28 -1.72
C ALA A 188 14.25 -8.84 -2.93
N THR A 189 13.80 -7.97 -3.84
CA THR A 189 13.28 -8.36 -5.15
C THR A 189 14.13 -7.79 -6.29
N SER A 190 14.17 -8.48 -7.41
CA SER A 190 15.12 -8.24 -8.50
C SER A 190 14.46 -8.17 -9.87
N PHE A 191 15.15 -7.52 -10.80
CA PHE A 191 14.88 -7.58 -12.23
C PHE A 191 16.05 -8.29 -12.91
N GLN A 192 15.83 -9.54 -13.32
CA GLN A 192 16.87 -10.44 -13.81
C GLN A 192 16.78 -10.57 -15.33
N LEU A 193 17.91 -10.46 -16.03
CA LEU A 193 17.97 -10.54 -17.49
C LEU A 193 18.77 -11.76 -17.93
N HIS A 194 18.29 -12.46 -18.95
CA HIS A 194 18.96 -13.63 -19.51
C HIS A 194 19.41 -13.36 -20.93
N LEU A 195 20.68 -13.64 -21.22
CA LEU A 195 21.24 -13.57 -22.57
C LEU A 195 21.72 -14.96 -23.00
N GLN A 196 21.12 -15.52 -24.05
CA GLN A 196 21.65 -16.72 -24.72
C GLN A 196 22.87 -16.37 -25.57
N VAL A 197 23.97 -17.09 -25.34
CA VAL A 197 25.27 -16.81 -25.95
C VAL A 197 25.81 -18.05 -26.66
N PRO A 198 26.43 -17.91 -27.84
CA PRO A 198 27.06 -19.04 -28.50
C PRO A 198 28.37 -19.39 -27.79
N LEU A 199 28.76 -20.66 -27.84
CA LEU A 199 29.96 -21.16 -27.17
C LEU A 199 31.23 -20.36 -27.50
N SER A 200 31.38 -19.92 -28.75
CA SER A 200 32.57 -19.21 -29.24
C SER A 200 32.82 -17.85 -28.58
N SER A 201 31.81 -17.22 -27.99
CA SER A 201 31.91 -15.92 -27.35
C SER A 201 31.37 -15.90 -25.91
N ALA A 202 30.95 -17.05 -25.37
CA ALA A 202 30.34 -17.16 -24.06
C ALA A 202 31.21 -16.59 -22.92
N ALA A 203 32.52 -16.84 -22.95
CA ALA A 203 33.47 -16.26 -21.99
C ALA A 203 33.51 -14.72 -22.08
N ARG A 204 33.54 -14.16 -23.29
CA ARG A 204 33.56 -12.72 -23.53
C ARG A 204 32.29 -12.04 -23.03
N TYR A 205 31.11 -12.63 -23.26
CA TYR A 205 29.86 -12.08 -22.73
C TYR A 205 29.79 -12.16 -21.21
N TYR A 206 30.23 -13.26 -20.60
CA TYR A 206 30.26 -13.35 -19.12
C TYR A 206 31.18 -12.28 -18.51
N ASN A 207 32.39 -12.12 -19.03
CA ASN A 207 33.33 -11.10 -18.57
C ASN A 207 32.79 -9.67 -18.82
N ALA A 208 32.15 -9.45 -19.98
CA ALA A 208 31.49 -8.19 -20.29
C ALA A 208 30.34 -7.89 -19.31
N SER A 209 29.52 -8.87 -18.96
CA SER A 209 28.43 -8.70 -17.98
C SER A 209 28.94 -8.38 -16.58
N LEU A 210 30.07 -8.96 -16.16
CA LEU A 210 30.76 -8.57 -14.91
C LEU A 210 31.19 -7.10 -14.95
N ILE A 211 31.79 -6.63 -16.05
CA ILE A 211 32.23 -5.23 -16.19
C ILE A 211 31.03 -4.27 -16.27
N ALA A 212 29.97 -4.66 -16.99
CA ALA A 212 28.74 -3.88 -17.13
C ALA A 212 27.99 -3.70 -15.79
N SER A 213 28.20 -4.61 -14.83
CA SER A 213 27.46 -4.65 -13.56
C SER A 213 27.55 -3.37 -12.75
N ALA A 214 28.67 -2.64 -12.80
CA ALA A 214 28.81 -1.37 -12.10
C ALA A 214 27.86 -0.29 -12.65
N ALA A 215 27.70 -0.21 -13.97
CA ALA A 215 26.79 0.75 -14.58
C ALA A 215 25.33 0.36 -14.36
N THR A 216 25.00 -0.92 -14.53
CA THR A 216 23.61 -1.39 -14.44
C THR A 216 23.09 -1.33 -13.00
N VAL A 217 23.89 -1.69 -11.99
CA VAL A 217 23.48 -1.56 -10.57
C VAL A 217 23.26 -0.10 -10.17
N ALA A 218 24.06 0.83 -10.68
CA ALA A 218 23.92 2.25 -10.32
C ALA A 218 22.67 2.90 -10.93
N VAL A 219 22.41 2.68 -12.23
CA VAL A 219 21.23 3.28 -12.88
C VAL A 219 19.92 2.65 -12.41
N ALA A 220 19.96 1.36 -12.01
CA ALA A 220 18.80 0.61 -11.54
C ALA A 220 18.63 0.65 -10.01
N ALA A 221 19.46 1.42 -9.29
CA ALA A 221 19.40 1.50 -7.83
C ALA A 221 17.99 1.90 -7.37
N ASN A 222 17.36 1.03 -6.57
CA ASN A 222 15.98 1.20 -6.13
C ASN A 222 15.68 0.51 -4.78
N SER A 223 16.68 0.39 -3.92
CA SER A 223 16.55 -0.22 -2.58
C SER A 223 17.36 0.52 -1.49
N PRO A 224 17.07 1.79 -1.21
CA PRO A 224 17.86 2.55 -0.24
C PRO A 224 17.52 2.23 1.22
N LEU A 225 16.44 1.50 1.46
CA LEU A 225 15.85 1.30 2.78
C LEU A 225 15.84 -0.18 3.15
N LEU A 226 15.99 -0.46 4.45
CA LEU A 226 15.69 -1.77 5.04
C LEU A 226 15.31 -1.58 6.52
N PHE A 227 14.15 -2.10 6.91
CA PHE A 227 13.60 -1.97 8.28
C PHE A 227 13.59 -0.51 8.79
N GLY A 228 13.27 0.43 7.90
CA GLY A 228 13.24 1.87 8.17
C GLY A 228 14.60 2.57 8.26
N SER A 229 15.72 1.84 8.09
CA SER A 229 17.06 2.44 8.05
C SER A 229 17.46 2.80 6.61
N VAL A 230 18.08 3.96 6.41
CA VAL A 230 18.63 4.40 5.13
C VAL A 230 20.06 3.89 4.98
N LEU A 231 20.31 2.97 4.04
CA LEU A 231 21.57 2.25 3.93
C LEU A 231 22.36 2.60 2.65
N TRP A 232 22.54 1.64 1.73
CA TRP A 232 23.26 1.84 0.46
C TRP A 232 22.29 2.36 -0.60
N GLU A 233 22.77 2.85 -1.75
CA GLU A 233 21.85 3.09 -2.89
C GLU A 233 21.15 1.78 -3.31
N GLU A 234 21.87 0.66 -3.24
CA GLU A 234 21.34 -0.66 -3.57
C GLU A 234 21.61 -1.65 -2.43
N THR A 235 20.79 -1.58 -1.38
CA THR A 235 20.95 -2.33 -0.13
C THR A 235 20.74 -3.83 -0.30
N ARG A 236 20.04 -4.26 -1.36
CA ARG A 236 19.89 -5.71 -1.66
C ARG A 236 21.23 -6.42 -1.81
N ILE A 237 22.28 -5.73 -2.31
CA ILE A 237 23.60 -6.35 -2.50
C ILE A 237 24.16 -6.88 -1.17
N PRO A 238 24.45 -6.02 -0.16
CA PRO A 238 24.96 -6.50 1.11
C PRO A 238 23.93 -7.30 1.93
N LEU A 239 22.63 -7.08 1.72
CA LEU A 239 21.57 -7.88 2.36
C LEU A 239 21.64 -9.34 1.91
N PHE A 240 21.61 -9.58 0.60
CA PHE A 240 21.52 -10.93 0.07
C PHE A 240 22.81 -11.72 0.30
N GLU A 241 23.98 -11.08 0.17
CA GLU A 241 25.28 -11.68 0.49
C GLU A 241 25.39 -12.18 1.94
N GLN A 242 24.72 -11.52 2.87
CA GLN A 242 24.71 -11.92 4.28
C GLN A 242 23.58 -12.91 4.60
N ALA A 243 22.43 -12.81 3.93
CA ALA A 243 21.21 -13.56 4.23
C ALA A 243 21.34 -15.08 4.01
N VAL A 244 22.13 -15.53 3.03
CA VAL A 244 22.26 -16.97 2.69
C VAL A 244 23.67 -17.52 2.89
N ASN A 245 24.51 -16.80 3.64
CA ASN A 245 25.85 -17.25 3.96
C ASN A 245 25.80 -18.53 4.84
N VAL A 246 26.62 -19.54 4.56
CA VAL A 246 26.63 -20.83 5.25
C VAL A 246 27.67 -20.94 6.38
N GLY A 247 28.45 -19.88 6.64
CA GLY A 247 29.39 -19.83 7.76
C GLY A 247 30.50 -18.80 7.55
N ARG A 248 31.32 -18.51 8.58
CA ARG A 248 32.42 -17.53 8.45
C ARG A 248 33.57 -18.01 7.58
N ASP A 249 33.87 -19.31 7.61
CA ASP A 249 35.02 -19.90 6.92
C ASP A 249 34.66 -20.48 5.53
N ALA A 250 33.38 -20.38 5.14
CA ALA A 250 32.89 -20.86 3.85
C ALA A 250 32.87 -19.72 2.81
N LEU A 251 33.02 -20.08 1.54
CA LEU A 251 32.88 -19.11 0.45
C LEU A 251 31.45 -18.53 0.40
N PRO A 252 31.31 -17.22 0.15
CA PRO A 252 29.99 -16.61 -0.03
C PRO A 252 29.25 -17.24 -1.21
N ARG A 253 27.99 -17.64 -0.98
CA ARG A 253 27.13 -18.21 -2.03
C ARG A 253 26.49 -17.17 -2.93
N VAL A 254 26.27 -15.96 -2.42
CA VAL A 254 25.98 -14.78 -3.23
C VAL A 254 27.29 -14.03 -3.37
N THR A 255 27.69 -13.74 -4.61
CA THR A 255 29.01 -13.18 -4.87
C THR A 255 29.09 -12.53 -6.24
N PHE A 256 29.98 -11.55 -6.38
CA PHE A 256 30.38 -11.01 -7.67
C PHE A 256 31.12 -12.06 -8.53
N GLY A 257 31.84 -12.99 -7.88
CA GLY A 257 32.67 -13.99 -8.52
C GLY A 257 34.09 -14.01 -7.95
N SER A 258 34.92 -14.89 -8.51
CA SER A 258 36.28 -15.21 -8.07
C SER A 258 37.37 -14.64 -9.00
N ASP A 259 37.14 -14.69 -10.32
CA ASP A 259 37.99 -14.12 -11.38
C ASP A 259 37.16 -13.99 -12.68
N TYR A 260 37.75 -13.42 -13.73
CA TYR A 260 37.26 -13.56 -15.10
C TYR A 260 37.46 -14.98 -15.63
N VAL A 261 36.57 -15.40 -16.53
CA VAL A 261 36.74 -16.64 -17.28
C VAL A 261 37.81 -16.46 -18.36
N ARG A 262 38.68 -17.46 -18.53
CA ARG A 262 39.83 -17.38 -19.45
C ARG A 262 39.57 -18.09 -20.78
N GLU A 263 39.12 -19.33 -20.72
CA GLU A 263 38.89 -20.20 -21.87
C GLU A 263 37.41 -20.42 -22.11
N SER A 264 36.65 -20.82 -21.08
CA SER A 264 35.22 -21.11 -21.24
C SER A 264 34.42 -21.09 -19.93
N LEU A 265 33.10 -21.00 -20.04
CA LEU A 265 32.20 -21.04 -18.87
C LEU A 265 32.28 -22.36 -18.09
N PHE A 266 32.91 -23.41 -18.64
CA PHE A 266 33.19 -24.64 -17.91
C PHE A 266 33.96 -24.38 -16.61
N GLU A 267 34.87 -23.41 -16.59
CA GLU A 267 35.64 -23.00 -15.41
C GLU A 267 34.73 -22.65 -14.22
N VAL A 268 33.59 -22.00 -14.48
CA VAL A 268 32.64 -21.62 -13.42
C VAL A 268 31.90 -22.82 -12.87
N PHE A 269 31.52 -23.78 -13.71
CA PHE A 269 30.88 -25.03 -13.27
C PHE A 269 31.86 -25.91 -12.50
N LEU A 270 33.13 -25.93 -12.92
CA LEU A 270 34.22 -26.62 -12.22
C LEU A 270 34.44 -26.00 -10.82
N GLU A 271 34.53 -24.67 -10.74
CA GLU A 271 34.63 -23.96 -9.47
C GLU A 271 33.42 -24.27 -8.56
N ASN A 272 32.21 -24.27 -9.11
CA ASN A 272 31.00 -24.58 -8.36
C ASN A 272 31.06 -25.98 -7.72
N ARG A 273 31.53 -27.00 -8.46
CA ARG A 273 31.74 -28.35 -7.94
C ARG A 273 32.80 -28.39 -6.85
N ASP A 274 33.94 -27.74 -7.08
CA ASP A 274 35.13 -27.88 -6.23
C ASP A 274 35.05 -27.08 -4.93
N GLN A 275 34.35 -25.96 -4.96
CA GLN A 275 34.41 -24.95 -3.90
C GLN A 275 33.15 -24.87 -3.04
N TYR A 276 31.99 -25.31 -3.55
CA TYR A 276 30.71 -25.13 -2.86
C TYR A 276 30.15 -26.47 -2.38
N PRO A 277 29.93 -26.65 -1.06
CA PRO A 277 29.28 -27.84 -0.54
C PRO A 277 27.86 -28.01 -1.13
N VAL A 278 27.40 -29.24 -1.25
CA VAL A 278 26.03 -29.52 -1.71
C VAL A 278 25.03 -29.05 -0.64
N LEU A 279 24.03 -28.24 -1.03
CA LEU A 279 22.90 -27.87 -0.16
C LEU A 279 21.73 -28.84 -0.28
N LEU A 280 21.31 -29.16 -1.51
CA LEU A 280 20.12 -29.95 -1.77
C LEU A 280 20.52 -31.26 -2.49
N PRO A 281 20.80 -32.35 -1.75
CA PRO A 281 21.25 -33.63 -2.32
C PRO A 281 20.06 -34.46 -2.83
N LEU A 282 19.30 -33.91 -3.78
CA LEU A 282 18.12 -34.57 -4.32
C LEU A 282 18.50 -35.62 -5.35
N SER A 283 17.89 -36.80 -5.25
CA SER A 283 17.90 -37.77 -6.34
C SER A 283 16.94 -37.30 -7.42
N LEU A 284 17.47 -36.95 -8.60
CA LEU A 284 16.68 -36.51 -9.74
C LEU A 284 16.61 -37.62 -10.78
N ASP A 285 15.40 -38.13 -11.04
CA ASP A 285 15.14 -39.20 -12.01
C ASP A 285 15.06 -38.63 -13.45
N LYS A 286 16.13 -37.96 -13.88
CA LYS A 286 16.32 -37.45 -15.25
C LYS A 286 17.65 -37.94 -15.80
N ASP A 287 17.72 -38.06 -17.12
CA ASP A 287 18.96 -38.48 -17.79
C ASP A 287 20.10 -37.48 -17.50
N SER A 288 21.30 -38.02 -17.28
CA SER A 288 22.52 -37.23 -17.06
C SER A 288 22.84 -36.33 -18.26
N GLU A 289 22.34 -36.64 -19.46
CA GLU A 289 22.44 -35.76 -20.64
C GLU A 289 21.79 -34.38 -20.41
N TYR A 290 20.81 -34.27 -19.52
CA TYR A 290 20.14 -33.01 -19.17
C TYR A 290 20.75 -32.27 -17.98
N LEU A 291 21.83 -32.82 -17.41
CA LEU A 291 22.60 -32.25 -16.31
C LEU A 291 21.74 -31.82 -15.09
N PRO A 292 20.76 -32.63 -14.64
CA PRO A 292 19.80 -32.21 -13.62
C PRO A 292 20.45 -31.88 -12.26
N HIS A 293 21.43 -32.67 -11.80
CA HIS A 293 22.08 -32.46 -10.50
C HIS A 293 23.06 -31.28 -10.56
N LEU A 294 23.80 -31.14 -11.65
CA LEU A 294 24.70 -30.00 -11.91
C LEU A 294 23.92 -28.69 -11.99
N ARG A 295 22.78 -28.67 -12.69
CA ARG A 295 21.90 -27.48 -12.75
C ARG A 295 21.30 -27.15 -11.39
N LEU A 296 20.94 -28.15 -10.59
CA LEU A 296 20.46 -27.94 -9.22
C LEU A 296 21.56 -27.35 -8.33
N LEU A 297 22.79 -27.89 -8.39
CA LEU A 297 23.93 -27.33 -7.66
C LEU A 297 24.16 -25.86 -8.02
N ASN A 298 24.21 -25.56 -9.33
CA ASN A 298 24.36 -24.20 -9.84
C ASN A 298 23.21 -23.28 -9.41
N GLY A 299 21.99 -23.80 -9.27
CA GLY A 299 20.82 -23.08 -8.77
C GLY A 299 20.91 -22.67 -7.29
N THR A 300 21.78 -23.30 -6.51
CA THR A 300 22.03 -22.99 -5.07
C THR A 300 23.27 -22.12 -4.85
N ILE A 301 23.77 -21.51 -5.92
CA ILE A 301 24.86 -20.54 -5.93
C ILE A 301 24.34 -19.32 -6.68
N TRP A 302 24.30 -18.18 -6.01
CA TRP A 302 23.61 -16.96 -6.47
C TRP A 302 24.64 -15.91 -6.90
N ARG A 303 25.43 -16.21 -7.94
CA ARG A 303 26.34 -15.21 -8.51
C ARG A 303 25.54 -14.06 -9.12
N TRP A 304 26.00 -12.84 -8.92
CA TRP A 304 25.38 -11.64 -9.53
C TRP A 304 25.32 -11.70 -11.06
N ASN A 305 26.29 -12.38 -11.68
CA ASN A 305 26.22 -12.85 -13.06
C ASN A 305 26.40 -14.37 -13.04
N ARG A 306 25.42 -15.12 -13.54
CA ARG A 306 25.40 -16.57 -13.44
C ARG A 306 25.35 -17.26 -14.81
N PRO A 307 26.36 -18.08 -15.15
CA PRO A 307 26.29 -19.00 -16.26
C PRO A 307 25.20 -20.04 -16.03
N LEU A 308 24.39 -20.30 -17.04
CA LEU A 308 23.33 -21.30 -17.01
C LEU A 308 23.42 -22.21 -18.23
N ILE A 309 22.95 -23.44 -18.05
CA ILE A 309 22.71 -24.39 -19.13
C ILE A 309 21.20 -24.56 -19.26
N GLY A 310 20.68 -24.25 -20.43
CA GLY A 310 19.31 -24.52 -20.84
C GLY A 310 19.27 -25.43 -22.05
N PHE A 311 18.07 -25.67 -22.57
CA PHE A 311 17.85 -26.53 -23.72
C PHE A 311 16.85 -25.84 -24.65
N ASP A 312 17.15 -25.85 -25.95
CA ASP A 312 16.22 -25.39 -27.00
C ASP A 312 15.04 -26.39 -27.10
N GLU A 313 13.99 -26.03 -27.85
CA GLU A 313 12.80 -26.89 -28.05
C GLU A 313 13.17 -28.29 -28.58
N ASP A 314 14.20 -28.36 -29.43
CA ASP A 314 14.74 -29.60 -29.99
C ASP A 314 15.69 -30.37 -29.05
N GLN A 315 15.75 -29.97 -27.77
CA GLN A 315 16.64 -30.51 -26.73
C GLN A 315 18.14 -30.25 -26.96
N THR A 316 18.51 -29.36 -27.88
CA THR A 316 19.91 -28.92 -28.00
C THR A 316 20.31 -28.10 -26.78
N PRO A 317 21.40 -28.43 -26.06
CA PRO A 317 21.84 -27.63 -24.92
C PRO A 317 22.34 -26.25 -25.38
N HIS A 318 22.06 -25.21 -24.61
CA HIS A 318 22.53 -23.85 -24.88
C HIS A 318 23.10 -23.20 -23.61
N LEU A 319 23.98 -22.22 -23.81
CA LEU A 319 24.57 -21.42 -22.73
C LEU A 319 23.82 -20.10 -22.58
N ARG A 320 23.61 -19.66 -21.34
CA ARG A 320 23.07 -18.32 -21.04
C ARG A 320 23.86 -17.66 -19.93
N VAL A 321 23.90 -16.33 -19.95
CA VAL A 321 24.32 -15.50 -18.83
C VAL A 321 23.09 -14.84 -18.23
N GLU A 322 22.84 -15.10 -16.95
CA GLU A 322 21.80 -14.46 -16.15
C GLU A 322 22.41 -13.31 -15.36
N HIS A 323 21.94 -12.10 -15.60
CA HIS A 323 22.38 -10.85 -14.98
C HIS A 323 21.36 -10.43 -13.91
N ARG A 324 21.75 -10.48 -12.63
CA ARG A 324 20.84 -10.41 -11.47
C ARG A 324 21.01 -9.14 -10.62
N VAL A 325 21.84 -8.20 -11.04
CA VAL A 325 22.26 -7.07 -10.18
C VAL A 325 21.18 -6.00 -9.99
N MET A 326 20.24 -5.90 -10.92
CA MET A 326 19.27 -4.80 -10.94
C MET A 326 18.10 -5.04 -9.98
N ALA A 327 17.66 -3.98 -9.31
CA ALA A 327 16.45 -4.01 -8.51
C ALA A 327 15.19 -4.01 -9.39
N ALA A 328 14.10 -4.54 -8.86
CA ALA A 328 12.78 -4.39 -9.46
C ALA A 328 12.34 -2.90 -9.51
N GLY A 329 11.64 -2.51 -10.57
CA GLY A 329 11.05 -1.16 -10.75
C GLY A 329 12.05 -0.05 -11.17
N PRO A 330 11.71 1.24 -11.00
CA PRO A 330 10.45 1.76 -10.45
C PRO A 330 9.24 1.69 -11.37
N THR A 331 9.45 1.63 -12.68
CA THR A 331 8.39 1.50 -13.68
C THR A 331 8.81 0.53 -14.77
N LEU A 332 7.84 0.07 -15.57
CA LEU A 332 8.13 -0.76 -16.72
C LEU A 332 9.04 -0.06 -17.75
N VAL A 333 8.83 1.25 -17.99
CA VAL A 333 9.69 2.02 -18.90
C VAL A 333 11.11 2.14 -18.35
N ASP A 334 11.27 2.31 -17.03
CA ASP A 334 12.59 2.34 -16.40
C ASP A 334 13.33 1.00 -16.52
N MET A 335 12.63 -0.11 -16.30
CA MET A 335 13.18 -1.47 -16.44
C MET A 335 13.51 -1.80 -17.90
N THR A 336 12.69 -1.36 -18.86
CA THR A 336 12.96 -1.53 -20.30
C THR A 336 14.19 -0.73 -20.72
N ALA A 337 14.37 0.48 -20.17
CA ALA A 337 15.56 1.28 -20.40
C ALA A 337 16.82 0.61 -19.81
N ASN A 338 16.73 0.07 -18.58
CA ASN A 338 17.81 -0.69 -17.96
C ASN A 338 18.20 -1.93 -18.80
N MET A 339 17.20 -2.62 -19.37
CA MET A 339 17.40 -3.76 -20.26
C MET A 339 18.14 -3.37 -21.55
N ALA A 340 17.75 -2.26 -22.19
CA ALA A 340 18.44 -1.73 -23.36
C ALA A 340 19.92 -1.39 -23.06
N LEU A 341 20.21 -0.78 -21.91
CA LEU A 341 21.58 -0.52 -21.46
C LEU A 341 22.39 -1.80 -21.33
N TYR A 342 21.87 -2.79 -20.58
CA TYR A 342 22.62 -4.02 -20.33
C TYR A 342 22.95 -4.75 -21.64
N TYR A 343 21.95 -5.03 -22.47
CA TYR A 343 22.16 -5.79 -23.70
C TYR A 343 23.07 -5.06 -24.68
N GLY A 344 22.88 -3.75 -24.87
CA GLY A 344 23.75 -2.95 -25.71
C GLY A 344 25.19 -2.89 -25.20
N LEU A 345 25.38 -2.67 -23.90
CA LEU A 345 26.70 -2.56 -23.32
C LEU A 345 27.44 -3.90 -23.30
N ALA A 346 26.75 -4.98 -22.92
CA ALA A 346 27.33 -6.33 -22.92
C ALA A 346 27.78 -6.73 -24.33
N GLU A 347 26.95 -6.46 -25.34
CA GLU A 347 27.29 -6.68 -26.74
C GLU A 347 28.53 -5.89 -27.16
N ASN A 348 28.56 -4.57 -26.91
CA ASN A 348 29.67 -3.71 -27.29
C ASN A 348 30.99 -4.19 -26.68
N LEU A 349 30.98 -4.47 -25.36
CA LEU A 349 32.14 -4.93 -24.61
C LEU A 349 32.60 -6.33 -25.05
N ALA A 350 31.67 -7.26 -25.28
CA ALA A 350 31.98 -8.63 -25.67
C ALA A 350 32.56 -8.71 -27.08
N THR A 351 32.17 -7.79 -27.97
CA THR A 351 32.62 -7.76 -29.38
C THR A 351 33.82 -6.86 -29.62
N GLU A 352 34.34 -6.16 -28.61
CA GLU A 352 35.58 -5.39 -28.75
C GLU A 352 36.76 -6.27 -29.20
N SER A 353 37.57 -5.74 -30.11
CA SER A 353 38.78 -6.40 -30.60
C SER A 353 39.81 -6.63 -29.48
N ILE A 354 39.89 -5.69 -28.53
CA ILE A 354 40.70 -5.83 -27.31
C ILE A 354 39.76 -6.21 -26.16
N PRO A 355 39.88 -7.42 -25.58
CA PRO A 355 39.01 -7.85 -24.49
C PRO A 355 39.06 -6.87 -23.31
N PRO A 356 37.92 -6.32 -22.86
CA PRO A 356 37.88 -5.31 -21.80
C PRO A 356 38.46 -5.81 -20.46
N GLU A 357 38.37 -7.11 -20.17
CA GLU A 357 38.99 -7.77 -19.02
C GLU A 357 40.53 -7.70 -19.00
N THR A 358 41.17 -7.41 -20.13
CA THR A 358 42.63 -7.17 -20.19
C THR A 358 43.00 -5.74 -19.78
N ARG A 359 42.03 -4.82 -19.75
CA ARG A 359 42.22 -3.39 -19.41
C ARG A 359 41.68 -3.04 -18.03
N ILE A 360 40.65 -3.76 -17.57
CA ILE A 360 40.08 -3.62 -16.22
C ILE A 360 40.41 -4.90 -15.46
N PRO A 361 41.33 -4.87 -14.48
CA PRO A 361 41.61 -6.04 -13.63
C PRO A 361 40.35 -6.49 -12.88
N PHE A 362 40.22 -7.80 -12.62
CA PHE A 362 39.04 -8.36 -11.96
C PHE A 362 38.71 -7.67 -10.63
N ASP A 363 39.72 -7.46 -9.76
CA ASP A 363 39.54 -6.75 -8.50
C ASP A 363 39.04 -5.31 -8.68
N SER A 364 39.41 -4.65 -9.80
CA SER A 364 38.89 -3.33 -10.13
C SER A 364 37.42 -3.41 -10.55
N ALA A 365 37.02 -4.37 -11.38
CA ALA A 365 35.61 -4.55 -11.75
C ALA A 365 34.75 -4.91 -10.53
N ARG A 366 35.24 -5.78 -9.66
CA ARG A 366 34.61 -6.12 -8.38
C ARG A 366 34.46 -4.89 -7.48
N ASN A 367 35.54 -4.11 -7.31
CA ASN A 367 35.47 -2.87 -6.53
C ASN A 367 34.50 -1.86 -7.17
N ASN A 368 34.52 -1.69 -8.49
CA ASN A 368 33.59 -0.80 -9.19
C ASN A 368 32.14 -1.17 -8.91
N PHE A 369 31.81 -2.47 -8.94
CA PHE A 369 30.46 -2.96 -8.63
C PHE A 369 30.02 -2.60 -7.21
N TYR A 370 30.83 -2.86 -6.19
CA TYR A 370 30.47 -2.52 -4.81
C TYR A 370 30.44 -1.01 -4.54
N GLN A 371 31.34 -0.24 -5.18
CA GLN A 371 31.29 1.23 -5.12
C GLN A 371 29.99 1.76 -5.74
N ALA A 372 29.59 1.22 -6.89
CA ALA A 372 28.35 1.56 -7.56
C ALA A 372 27.11 1.15 -6.75
N ALA A 373 27.09 -0.03 -6.15
CA ALA A 373 25.99 -0.45 -5.27
C ALA A 373 25.86 0.46 -4.03
N ARG A 374 26.99 0.93 -3.47
CA ARG A 374 27.00 1.76 -2.27
C ARG A 374 26.66 3.23 -2.55
N HIS A 375 27.20 3.79 -3.63
CA HIS A 375 27.18 5.23 -3.92
C HIS A 375 26.43 5.59 -5.21
N GLY A 376 25.91 4.62 -5.95
CA GLY A 376 25.11 4.83 -7.15
C GLY A 376 25.87 5.60 -8.22
N LEU A 377 25.23 6.62 -8.79
CA LEU A 377 25.79 7.46 -9.85
C LEU A 377 27.01 8.29 -9.38
N ASP A 378 27.17 8.49 -8.07
CA ASP A 378 28.29 9.24 -7.48
C ASP A 378 29.53 8.36 -7.23
N ALA A 379 29.44 7.06 -7.50
CA ALA A 379 30.58 6.15 -7.37
C ALA A 379 31.76 6.58 -8.24
N SER A 380 32.97 6.51 -7.69
CA SER A 380 34.21 6.69 -8.45
C SER A 380 34.73 5.33 -8.90
N ILE A 381 34.72 5.08 -10.21
CA ILE A 381 35.07 3.77 -10.77
C ILE A 381 36.22 3.86 -11.77
N ARG A 382 37.02 2.78 -11.87
CA ARG A 382 38.07 2.64 -12.89
C ARG A 382 37.46 2.13 -14.20
N TRP A 383 37.77 2.76 -15.33
CA TRP A 383 37.27 2.32 -16.64
C TRP A 383 38.35 1.84 -17.61
N LEU A 384 37.99 1.62 -18.87
CA LEU A 384 38.82 1.01 -19.92
C LEU A 384 40.09 1.79 -20.28
N ASP A 385 40.07 3.11 -20.07
CA ASP A 385 41.22 4.00 -20.23
C ASP A 385 42.18 3.97 -19.02
N GLY A 386 41.84 3.19 -17.99
CA GLY A 386 42.56 3.11 -16.73
C GLY A 386 42.34 4.31 -15.80
N SER A 387 41.54 5.31 -16.18
CA SER A 387 41.23 6.46 -15.33
C SER A 387 40.13 6.12 -14.33
N VAL A 388 40.13 6.83 -13.19
CA VAL A 388 39.05 6.78 -12.21
C VAL A 388 38.17 8.00 -12.41
N ARG A 389 36.89 7.79 -12.71
CA ARG A 389 35.90 8.85 -13.00
C ARG A 389 34.61 8.62 -12.22
N ARG A 390 33.84 9.69 -12.01
CA ARG A 390 32.48 9.58 -11.49
C ARG A 390 31.62 8.80 -12.47
N LEU A 391 30.88 7.83 -11.96
CA LEU A 391 30.14 6.88 -12.79
C LEU A 391 29.04 7.58 -13.61
N GLY A 392 28.31 8.54 -13.05
CA GLY A 392 27.31 9.31 -13.81
C GLY A 392 27.89 9.99 -15.05
N ASP A 393 29.05 10.65 -14.92
CA ASP A 393 29.72 11.33 -16.02
C ASP A 393 30.21 10.34 -17.09
N LEU A 394 30.71 9.18 -16.64
CA LEU A 394 31.13 8.09 -17.52
C LEU A 394 29.93 7.47 -18.25
N ILE A 395 28.79 7.33 -17.58
CA ILE A 395 27.58 6.79 -18.19
C ILE A 395 27.15 7.66 -19.38
N LEU A 396 27.09 8.97 -19.17
CA LEU A 396 26.70 9.93 -20.21
C LEU A 396 27.72 10.01 -21.35
N SER A 397 29.01 10.11 -21.02
CA SER A 397 30.06 10.38 -22.01
C SER A 397 30.53 9.15 -22.79
N GLU A 398 30.42 7.95 -22.23
CA GLU A 398 31.02 6.75 -22.82
C GLU A 398 30.09 5.53 -22.81
N ILE A 399 29.41 5.21 -21.71
CA ILE A 399 28.66 3.95 -21.59
C ILE A 399 27.37 3.96 -22.43
N LEU A 400 26.57 5.03 -22.39
CA LEU A 400 25.37 5.12 -23.24
C LEU A 400 25.71 5.11 -24.74
N PRO A 401 26.72 5.84 -25.23
CA PRO A 401 27.18 5.70 -26.61
C PRO A 401 27.59 4.27 -26.99
N ARG A 402 28.28 3.56 -26.09
CA ARG A 402 28.66 2.14 -26.30
C ARG A 402 27.43 1.24 -26.34
N ALA A 403 26.47 1.44 -25.44
CA ALA A 403 25.23 0.69 -25.43
C ALA A 403 24.44 0.89 -26.73
N ALA A 404 24.36 2.13 -27.24
CA ALA A 404 23.73 2.43 -28.52
C ALA A 404 24.42 1.68 -29.68
N GLN A 405 25.76 1.63 -29.69
CA GLN A 405 26.51 0.89 -30.70
C GLN A 405 26.25 -0.62 -30.64
N GLY A 406 26.19 -1.21 -29.44
CA GLY A 406 25.86 -2.63 -29.30
C GLY A 406 24.42 -2.96 -29.67
N LEU A 407 23.44 -2.12 -29.31
CA LEU A 407 22.06 -2.28 -29.78
C LEU A 407 21.99 -2.21 -31.32
N SER A 408 22.78 -1.32 -31.93
CA SER A 408 22.90 -1.25 -33.39
C SER A 408 23.53 -2.51 -33.99
N SER A 409 24.55 -3.12 -33.38
CA SER A 409 25.15 -4.36 -33.89
C SER A 409 24.21 -5.56 -33.78
N LEU A 410 23.32 -5.54 -32.77
CA LEU A 410 22.23 -6.51 -32.62
C LEU A 410 21.06 -6.26 -33.60
N ASN A 411 21.11 -5.20 -34.40
CA ASN A 411 20.04 -4.74 -35.29
C ASN A 411 18.72 -4.47 -34.55
N VAL A 412 18.77 -3.98 -33.31
CA VAL A 412 17.60 -3.44 -32.61
C VAL A 412 17.13 -2.17 -33.32
N ASP A 413 15.82 -1.96 -33.38
CA ASP A 413 15.23 -0.76 -33.98
C ASP A 413 15.84 0.51 -33.37
N SER A 414 16.40 1.36 -34.23
CA SER A 414 17.19 2.51 -33.81
C SER A 414 16.36 3.57 -33.09
N LYS A 415 15.08 3.72 -33.44
CA LYS A 415 14.18 4.68 -32.79
C LYS A 415 13.82 4.20 -31.39
N LEU A 416 13.50 2.91 -31.24
CA LEU A 416 13.25 2.31 -29.93
C LEU A 416 14.48 2.38 -29.02
N ALA A 417 15.65 1.98 -29.53
CA ALA A 417 16.91 2.08 -28.80
C ALA A 417 17.20 3.52 -28.33
N THR A 418 17.03 4.51 -29.22
CA THR A 418 17.22 5.93 -28.87
C THR A 418 16.26 6.38 -27.78
N ASN A 419 14.98 6.01 -27.88
CA ASN A 419 13.96 6.38 -26.89
C ASN A 419 14.24 5.80 -25.50
N TRP A 420 14.69 4.55 -25.42
CA TRP A 420 15.00 3.94 -24.12
C TRP A 420 16.30 4.47 -23.52
N LEU A 421 17.33 4.68 -24.34
CA LEU A 421 18.59 5.24 -23.85
C LEU A 421 18.43 6.71 -23.42
N SER A 422 17.52 7.48 -24.03
CA SER A 422 17.24 8.86 -23.59
C SER A 422 16.56 8.92 -22.22
N VAL A 423 15.79 7.90 -21.83
CA VAL A 423 15.25 7.77 -20.45
C VAL A 423 16.40 7.66 -19.44
N LEU A 424 17.43 6.87 -19.75
CA LEU A 424 18.61 6.76 -18.89
C LEU A 424 19.47 8.01 -18.91
N GLU A 425 19.63 8.64 -20.08
CA GLU A 425 20.32 9.92 -20.19
C GLU A 425 19.67 10.96 -19.26
N ALA A 426 18.36 11.14 -19.35
CA ALA A 426 17.61 12.06 -18.50
C ALA A 426 17.70 11.68 -17.01
N ARG A 427 17.61 10.39 -16.68
CA ARG A 427 17.75 9.88 -15.30
C ARG A 427 19.12 10.18 -14.71
N VAL A 428 20.18 10.00 -15.49
CA VAL A 428 21.56 10.25 -15.03
C VAL A 428 21.86 11.74 -14.97
N GLN A 429 21.34 12.55 -15.90
CA GLN A 429 21.47 14.00 -15.88
C GLN A 429 20.78 14.64 -14.67
N SER A 430 19.58 14.17 -14.31
CA SER A 430 18.88 14.65 -13.12
C SER A 430 19.44 14.10 -11.81
N GLY A 431 20.17 12.97 -11.87
CA GLY A 431 20.63 12.22 -10.70
C GLY A 431 19.53 11.44 -9.98
N GLN A 432 18.31 11.40 -10.53
CA GLN A 432 17.13 10.85 -9.87
C GLN A 432 16.91 9.37 -10.24
N THR A 433 17.61 8.47 -9.54
CA THR A 433 17.28 7.04 -9.51
C THR A 433 16.08 6.76 -8.60
N GLY A 434 15.58 5.52 -8.60
CA GLY A 434 14.56 5.09 -7.62
C GLY A 434 15.01 5.29 -6.18
N SER A 435 16.26 4.94 -5.87
CA SER A 435 16.85 5.16 -4.55
C SER A 435 17.03 6.64 -4.20
N ALA A 436 17.45 7.46 -5.18
CA ALA A 436 17.58 8.91 -4.97
C ALA A 436 16.21 9.54 -4.69
N TRP A 437 15.19 9.19 -5.47
CA TRP A 437 13.82 9.67 -5.27
C TRP A 437 13.27 9.27 -3.90
N GLN A 438 13.40 8.00 -3.51
CA GLN A 438 12.91 7.52 -2.20
C GLN A 438 13.56 8.26 -1.02
N ARG A 439 14.88 8.46 -1.04
CA ARG A 439 15.57 9.19 0.04
C ARG A 439 15.17 10.66 0.08
N GLN A 440 15.13 11.33 -1.07
CA GLN A 440 14.75 12.72 -1.14
C GLN A 440 13.28 12.91 -0.73
N PHE A 441 12.42 11.94 -1.03
CA PHE A 441 11.05 11.91 -0.54
C PHE A 441 10.99 11.86 0.99
N LEU A 442 11.75 10.94 1.63
CA LEU A 442 11.78 10.83 3.10
C LEU A 442 12.31 12.09 3.77
N GLU A 443 13.38 12.68 3.22
CA GLU A 443 13.94 13.95 3.70
C GLU A 443 12.90 15.08 3.69
N ASN A 444 11.96 15.05 2.73
CA ASN A 444 10.91 16.06 2.58
C ASN A 444 9.61 15.76 3.36
N HIS A 445 9.45 14.54 3.90
CA HIS A 445 8.19 14.07 4.51
C HIS A 445 8.42 13.40 5.87
N ASP A 446 9.34 13.93 6.67
CA ASP A 446 9.61 13.51 8.05
C ASP A 446 9.81 11.98 8.21
N ASN A 447 10.44 11.33 7.23
CA ASN A 447 10.66 9.89 7.16
C ASN A 447 9.38 9.01 7.17
N ASP A 448 8.26 9.49 6.63
CA ASP A 448 7.02 8.71 6.50
C ASP A 448 7.12 7.62 5.40
N LEU A 449 7.45 6.40 5.84
CA LEU A 449 7.58 5.21 4.97
C LEU A 449 6.25 4.80 4.33
N ILE A 450 5.13 4.98 5.01
CA ILE A 450 3.82 4.57 4.49
C ILE A 450 3.41 5.49 3.35
N THR A 451 3.52 6.80 3.55
CA THR A 451 3.23 7.78 2.51
C THR A 451 4.18 7.62 1.34
N LEU A 452 5.48 7.38 1.58
CA LEU A 452 6.44 7.08 0.52
C LEU A 452 5.97 5.88 -0.31
N THR A 453 5.65 4.75 0.31
CA THR A 453 5.25 3.55 -0.43
C THR A 453 3.94 3.74 -1.20
N ARG A 454 2.96 4.46 -0.62
CA ARG A 454 1.70 4.80 -1.30
C ARG A 454 1.94 5.69 -2.52
N THR A 455 2.74 6.74 -2.37
CA THR A 455 3.08 7.65 -3.47
C THR A 455 3.89 6.94 -4.55
N TYR A 456 4.86 6.12 -4.15
CA TYR A 456 5.64 5.29 -5.07
C TYR A 456 4.73 4.35 -5.88
N ARG A 457 3.77 3.66 -5.23
CA ARG A 457 2.76 2.83 -5.90
C ARG A 457 1.95 3.63 -6.91
N GLN A 458 1.47 4.81 -6.53
CA GLN A 458 0.67 5.67 -7.40
C GLN A 458 1.46 6.14 -8.63
N LEU A 459 2.73 6.55 -8.46
CA LEU A 459 3.58 6.99 -9.56
C LEU A 459 3.98 5.81 -10.46
N GLN A 460 4.23 4.63 -9.89
CA GLN A 460 4.46 3.40 -10.66
C GLN A 460 3.25 3.05 -11.56
N GLN A 461 2.02 3.21 -11.05
CA GLN A 461 0.80 2.97 -11.83
C GLN A 461 0.58 3.99 -12.95
N GLN A 462 1.10 5.23 -12.82
CA GLN A 462 1.09 6.22 -13.91
C GLN A 462 2.02 5.81 -15.06
N GLY A 463 3.11 5.10 -14.73
CA GLY A 463 4.03 4.53 -15.71
C GLY A 463 5.07 5.51 -16.27
N ASP A 464 5.10 6.75 -15.79
CA ASP A 464 6.12 7.74 -16.18
C ASP A 464 7.49 7.36 -15.61
N PRO A 465 8.61 7.60 -16.33
CA PRO A 465 9.95 7.29 -15.84
C PRO A 465 10.28 8.00 -14.52
N VAL A 466 11.01 7.34 -13.63
CA VAL A 466 11.30 7.88 -12.28
C VAL A 466 11.95 9.26 -12.28
N HIS A 467 12.71 9.62 -13.32
CA HIS A 467 13.36 10.93 -13.41
C HIS A 467 12.40 12.10 -13.62
N THR A 468 11.14 11.83 -14.00
CA THR A 468 10.09 12.84 -14.14
C THR A 468 9.23 12.97 -12.88
N TRP A 469 9.38 12.04 -11.93
CA TRP A 469 8.56 12.03 -10.72
C TRP A 469 8.80 13.29 -9.89
N PRO A 470 7.74 13.88 -9.32
CA PRO A 470 7.88 15.08 -8.50
C PRO A 470 8.66 14.74 -7.23
N VAL A 471 9.63 15.60 -6.90
CA VAL A 471 10.41 15.47 -5.66
C VAL A 471 10.08 16.55 -4.63
N GLN A 472 9.61 17.70 -5.12
CA GLN A 472 8.96 18.72 -4.32
C GLN A 472 7.49 18.68 -4.69
N SER A 473 6.58 18.70 -3.71
CA SER A 473 5.19 19.01 -4.02
C SER A 473 5.18 20.36 -4.71
N GLN A 474 4.69 20.41 -5.95
CA GLN A 474 4.29 21.68 -6.54
C GLN A 474 3.39 22.39 -5.53
N SER A 475 3.75 23.64 -5.25
CA SER A 475 2.96 24.58 -4.51
C SER A 475 1.55 24.62 -5.08
N VAL A 476 0.60 24.04 -4.36
CA VAL A 476 -0.79 24.53 -4.37
C VAL A 476 -0.71 25.97 -3.82
N PRO A 477 -1.41 26.97 -4.40
CA PRO A 477 -1.30 28.38 -3.98
C PRO A 477 -1.60 28.54 -2.48
N PRO A 478 -1.14 29.62 -1.83
CA PRO A 478 -1.06 29.73 -0.37
C PRO A 478 -2.47 29.79 0.23
N THR A 479 -3.02 28.62 0.52
CA THR A 479 -3.92 28.43 1.64
C THR A 479 -3.04 28.26 2.85
N ILE A 480 -3.38 28.94 3.93
CA ILE A 480 -2.73 28.80 5.23
C ILE A 480 -2.87 27.33 5.64
N ARG A 481 -1.90 26.48 5.28
CA ARG A 481 -1.87 25.07 5.65
C ARG A 481 -1.37 24.97 7.08
N ILE A 482 -2.32 24.91 8.00
CA ILE A 482 -2.11 24.38 9.34
C ILE A 482 -1.59 22.94 9.18
N ARG A 483 -0.53 22.58 9.90
CA ARG A 483 0.12 21.26 9.86
C ARG A 483 -0.94 20.15 10.06
N PRO A 484 -0.85 18.99 9.39
CA PRO A 484 -1.71 17.85 9.69
C PRO A 484 -1.48 17.45 11.16
N SER A 485 -2.52 17.55 11.96
CA SER A 485 -2.51 17.15 13.36
C SER A 485 -2.39 15.62 13.42
N MET A 486 -1.29 15.09 13.98
CA MET A 486 -1.19 13.66 14.25
C MET A 486 -2.27 13.26 15.27
N LEU A 487 -2.78 12.04 15.19
CA LEU A 487 -3.61 11.48 16.27
C LEU A 487 -2.72 11.26 17.49
N GLU A 488 -3.04 11.91 18.60
CA GLU A 488 -2.43 11.57 19.89
C GLU A 488 -3.19 10.41 20.54
N ILE A 489 -2.48 9.45 21.12
CA ILE A 489 -3.09 8.35 21.90
C ILE A 489 -2.51 8.40 23.31
N ILE A 490 -3.39 8.55 24.30
CA ILE A 490 -3.01 8.64 25.71
C ILE A 490 -3.87 7.70 26.56
N ASP A 491 -3.40 7.40 27.76
CA ASP A 491 -3.99 6.44 28.70
C ASP A 491 -4.49 7.09 30.01
N HIS A 492 -4.56 8.42 30.04
CA HIS A 492 -4.94 9.21 31.20
C HIS A 492 -5.74 10.44 30.81
N ILE A 493 -6.49 11.01 31.75
CA ILE A 493 -7.21 12.27 31.56
C ILE A 493 -6.22 13.44 31.66
N PRO A 494 -6.07 14.30 30.62
CA PRO A 494 -5.21 15.47 30.69
C PRO A 494 -5.65 16.47 31.77
N THR A 495 -4.67 17.18 32.34
CA THR A 495 -4.96 18.22 33.34
C THR A 495 -5.86 19.30 32.74
N GLY A 496 -6.97 19.61 33.41
CA GLY A 496 -7.95 20.61 32.96
C GLY A 496 -9.06 20.05 32.06
N PHE A 497 -8.93 18.83 31.51
CA PHE A 497 -9.93 18.24 30.62
C PHE A 497 -11.33 18.16 31.24
N LEU A 498 -11.44 17.89 32.54
CA LEU A 498 -12.73 17.73 33.20
C LEU A 498 -13.54 19.03 33.32
N THR A 499 -12.91 20.20 33.19
CA THR A 499 -13.56 21.51 33.42
C THR A 499 -13.46 22.45 32.25
N VAL A 500 -12.66 22.11 31.23
CA VAL A 500 -12.44 22.97 30.05
C VAL A 500 -13.69 23.08 29.19
N ARG A 501 -13.91 24.24 28.59
CA ARG A 501 -14.94 24.44 27.57
C ARG A 501 -14.50 23.87 26.22
N SER A 502 -15.43 23.57 25.32
CA SER A 502 -15.11 23.05 23.99
C SER A 502 -14.21 23.99 23.19
N ASP A 503 -14.41 25.31 23.28
CA ASP A 503 -13.62 26.34 22.61
C ASP A 503 -12.20 26.53 23.17
N GLU A 504 -11.92 25.96 24.35
CA GLU A 504 -10.59 25.96 24.94
C GLU A 504 -9.90 24.59 24.82
N MET A 505 -10.58 23.56 24.29
CA MET A 505 -10.10 22.18 24.25
C MET A 505 -8.75 22.04 23.52
N LYS A 506 -8.54 22.82 22.46
CA LYS A 506 -7.27 22.83 21.73
C LYS A 506 -6.08 23.22 22.61
N THR A 507 -6.29 24.05 23.63
CA THR A 507 -5.20 24.45 24.55
C THR A 507 -4.76 23.29 25.46
N ILE A 508 -5.65 22.33 25.71
CA ILE A 508 -5.39 21.15 26.54
C ILE A 508 -4.76 20.03 25.71
N LEU A 509 -5.33 19.75 24.52
CA LEU A 509 -4.95 18.58 23.71
C LEU A 509 -4.01 18.90 22.55
N GLY A 510 -4.02 20.13 22.03
CA GLY A 510 -3.24 20.54 20.84
C GLY A 510 -3.73 19.94 19.51
N GLN A 511 -4.20 18.69 19.49
CA GLN A 511 -4.55 17.90 18.31
C GLN A 511 -5.68 16.89 18.60
N PRO A 512 -6.28 16.25 17.57
CA PRO A 512 -7.22 15.14 17.78
C PRO A 512 -6.58 14.05 18.63
N THR A 513 -7.31 13.58 19.64
CA THR A 513 -6.74 12.71 20.68
C THR A 513 -7.68 11.54 20.98
N LEU A 514 -7.13 10.34 21.06
CA LEU A 514 -7.80 9.13 21.53
C LEU A 514 -7.32 8.80 22.95
N ILE A 515 -8.23 8.87 23.92
CA ILE A 515 -7.96 8.68 25.35
C ILE A 515 -8.46 7.30 25.76
N HIS A 516 -7.61 6.44 26.30
CA HIS A 516 -7.96 5.12 26.81
C HIS A 516 -7.93 5.10 28.34
N LEU A 517 -9.08 4.87 28.97
CA LEU A 517 -9.19 4.76 30.42
C LEU A 517 -9.49 3.30 30.79
N PRO A 518 -8.68 2.68 31.65
CA PRO A 518 -8.90 1.30 32.06
C PRO A 518 -10.13 1.18 32.98
N GLY A 519 -10.87 0.10 32.84
CA GLY A 519 -11.96 -0.28 33.74
C GLY A 519 -11.90 -1.76 34.13
N ARG A 520 -12.83 -2.19 34.98
CA ARG A 520 -12.88 -3.57 35.49
C ARG A 520 -13.10 -4.59 34.36
N ASN A 521 -13.96 -4.25 33.40
CA ASN A 521 -14.08 -4.98 32.14
C ASN A 521 -13.10 -4.39 31.10
N PRO A 522 -12.20 -5.20 30.51
CA PRO A 522 -11.19 -4.72 29.56
C PRO A 522 -11.76 -4.30 28.19
N ASP A 523 -12.91 -4.83 27.77
CA ASP A 523 -13.50 -4.54 26.45
C ASP A 523 -14.09 -3.11 26.44
N PRO A 524 -13.54 -2.15 25.69
CA PRO A 524 -13.86 -0.76 25.90
C PRO A 524 -15.21 -0.35 25.29
N LEU A 525 -15.92 0.56 25.97
CA LEU A 525 -16.93 1.41 25.32
C LEU A 525 -16.20 2.51 24.56
N PHE A 526 -16.48 2.69 23.27
CA PHE A 526 -15.93 3.79 22.47
C PHE A 526 -16.92 4.93 22.35
N VAL A 527 -16.46 6.16 22.57
CA VAL A 527 -17.28 7.38 22.44
C VAL A 527 -16.53 8.43 21.62
N SER A 528 -17.10 8.86 20.49
CA SER A 528 -16.61 10.02 19.74
C SER A 528 -17.31 11.32 20.20
N ILE A 529 -16.52 12.37 20.39
CA ILE A 529 -16.97 13.70 20.79
C ILE A 529 -16.30 14.78 19.95
N LEU A 530 -16.96 15.93 19.82
CA LEU A 530 -16.46 17.09 19.07
C LEU A 530 -16.08 16.76 17.61
N LEU A 531 -16.80 15.85 16.94
CA LEU A 531 -16.63 15.69 15.48
C LEU A 531 -17.01 17.01 14.77
N HIS A 532 -18.11 17.63 15.21
CA HIS A 532 -18.38 19.03 14.90
C HIS A 532 -17.91 19.89 16.07
N GLY A 533 -17.12 20.93 15.78
CA GLY A 533 -16.48 21.74 16.81
C GLY A 533 -17.45 22.52 17.71
N ASN A 534 -18.65 22.82 17.22
CA ASN A 534 -19.68 23.56 17.93
C ASN A 534 -20.72 22.67 18.64
N GLU A 535 -20.51 21.36 18.73
CA GLU A 535 -21.44 20.40 19.34
C GLU A 535 -20.82 19.79 20.60
N ASP A 536 -21.05 20.44 21.74
CA ASP A 536 -20.34 20.17 23.00
C ASP A 536 -21.03 19.13 23.91
N VAL A 537 -22.19 18.58 23.52
CA VAL A 537 -22.96 17.65 24.36
C VAL A 537 -22.15 16.43 24.79
N GLY A 538 -21.38 15.84 23.86
CA GLY A 538 -20.56 14.67 24.14
C GLY A 538 -19.45 14.97 25.14
N LEU A 539 -18.77 16.11 24.98
CA LEU A 539 -17.75 16.56 25.93
C LEU A 539 -18.35 16.72 27.33
N ARG A 540 -19.45 17.46 27.43
CA ARG A 540 -20.09 17.74 28.72
C ARG A 540 -20.64 16.47 29.39
N ALA A 541 -21.16 15.52 28.60
CA ALA A 541 -21.64 14.24 29.11
C ALA A 541 -20.50 13.41 29.73
N ILE A 542 -19.37 13.30 29.02
CA ILE A 542 -18.18 12.61 29.50
C ILE A 542 -17.59 13.30 30.73
N GLN A 543 -17.49 14.63 30.74
CA GLN A 543 -17.04 15.40 31.89
C GLN A 543 -17.94 15.16 33.12
N ASN A 544 -19.26 15.24 32.95
CA ASN A 544 -20.23 15.04 34.05
C ASN A 544 -20.11 13.63 34.64
N TYR A 545 -19.98 12.60 33.79
CA TYR A 545 -19.79 11.23 34.24
C TYR A 545 -18.45 11.04 34.98
N LEU A 546 -17.33 11.46 34.39
CA LEU A 546 -16.00 11.27 34.99
C LEU A 546 -15.82 12.06 36.29
N GLN A 547 -16.39 13.28 36.39
CA GLN A 547 -16.38 14.05 37.63
C GLN A 547 -17.15 13.35 38.76
N ARG A 548 -18.32 12.75 38.46
CA ARG A 548 -19.12 12.00 39.44
C ARG A 548 -18.39 10.73 39.89
N PHE A 549 -17.62 10.11 39.01
CA PHE A 549 -16.92 8.86 39.29
C PHE A 549 -15.63 9.04 40.09
N GLY A 550 -14.95 10.18 39.93
CA GLY A 550 -13.78 10.55 40.72
C GLY A 550 -12.63 9.55 40.58
N GLU A 551 -12.11 9.06 41.71
CA GLU A 551 -10.99 8.08 41.76
C GLU A 551 -11.45 6.62 41.74
N HIS A 552 -12.75 6.35 41.63
CA HIS A 552 -13.24 4.98 41.56
C HIS A 552 -12.83 4.32 40.22
N PRO A 553 -12.62 2.98 40.19
CA PRO A 553 -12.29 2.26 38.95
C PRO A 553 -13.53 2.06 38.07
N LEU A 554 -13.44 2.45 36.78
CA LEU A 554 -14.55 2.40 35.84
C LEU A 554 -15.16 0.98 35.74
N PRO A 555 -16.48 0.82 35.55
CA PRO A 555 -17.11 -0.50 35.42
C PRO A 555 -16.55 -1.28 34.21
N ARG A 556 -16.27 -0.56 33.12
CA ARG A 556 -15.69 -1.03 31.86
C ARG A 556 -14.68 -0.01 31.36
N SER A 557 -13.70 -0.46 30.60
CA SER A 557 -12.75 0.43 29.94
C SER A 557 -13.49 1.42 29.04
N LEU A 558 -13.03 2.66 28.97
CA LEU A 558 -13.65 3.73 28.21
C LEU A 558 -12.61 4.31 27.26
N SER A 559 -12.92 4.36 25.97
CA SER A 559 -12.10 5.01 24.96
C SER A 559 -12.83 6.23 24.40
N ILE A 560 -12.23 7.41 24.53
CA ILE A 560 -12.84 8.69 24.13
C ILE A 560 -12.03 9.26 22.97
N PHE A 561 -12.65 9.41 21.80
CA PHE A 561 -12.04 10.14 20.70
C PHE A 561 -12.51 11.60 20.71
N VAL A 562 -11.58 12.51 20.91
CA VAL A 562 -11.79 13.96 20.81
C VAL A 562 -11.35 14.41 19.42
N GLY A 563 -12.32 14.70 18.56
CA GLY A 563 -12.09 14.94 17.13
C GLY A 563 -11.57 16.35 16.81
N ASN A 564 -12.48 17.21 16.36
CA ASN A 564 -12.18 18.47 15.69
C ASN A 564 -11.93 19.63 16.67
N VAL A 565 -10.85 19.53 17.45
CA VAL A 565 -10.44 20.57 18.41
C VAL A 565 -10.12 21.92 17.74
N GLU A 566 -9.77 21.91 16.45
CA GLU A 566 -9.51 23.12 15.67
C GLU A 566 -10.80 23.89 15.38
N ALA A 567 -11.85 23.22 14.89
CA ALA A 567 -13.14 23.87 14.70
C ALA A 567 -13.79 24.25 16.04
N ALA A 568 -13.52 23.46 17.09
CA ALA A 568 -14.01 23.77 18.44
C ALA A 568 -13.47 25.10 18.96
N LEU A 569 -12.17 25.39 18.76
CA LEU A 569 -11.56 26.69 19.08
C LEU A 569 -12.33 27.88 18.51
N HIS A 570 -12.89 27.71 17.30
CA HIS A 570 -13.64 28.74 16.60
C HIS A 570 -15.15 28.65 16.81
N ASN A 571 -15.63 27.70 17.62
CA ASN A 571 -17.04 27.40 17.85
C ASN A 571 -17.85 27.27 16.54
N VAL A 572 -17.29 26.57 15.57
CA VAL A 572 -17.89 26.30 14.26
C VAL A 572 -18.00 24.80 14.03
N ARG A 573 -18.94 24.37 13.17
CA ARG A 573 -19.11 22.96 12.81
C ARG A 573 -17.82 22.36 12.25
N ARG A 574 -17.25 23.03 11.26
CA ARG A 574 -15.96 22.74 10.64
C ARG A 574 -15.39 24.02 10.04
N LEU A 575 -14.07 24.08 9.85
CA LEU A 575 -13.45 25.17 9.12
C LEU A 575 -13.72 25.08 7.60
N PRO A 576 -13.68 26.19 6.83
CA PRO A 576 -13.96 26.19 5.40
C PRO A 576 -13.09 25.21 4.58
N ASP A 577 -11.81 25.09 4.95
CA ASP A 577 -10.82 24.25 4.25
C ASP A 577 -10.66 22.85 4.86
N GLN A 578 -11.52 22.50 5.82
CA GLN A 578 -11.46 21.23 6.53
C GLN A 578 -12.55 20.27 6.02
N PRO A 579 -12.26 18.97 5.86
CA PRO A 579 -13.30 18.00 5.58
C PRO A 579 -14.27 17.91 6.75
N ASP A 580 -15.50 17.46 6.51
CA ASP A 580 -16.48 17.25 7.58
C ASP A 580 -16.08 16.01 8.38
N TYR A 581 -15.73 16.17 9.66
CA TYR A 581 -15.28 15.07 10.53
C TYR A 581 -16.34 13.98 10.74
N ASN A 582 -17.62 14.29 10.49
CA ASN A 582 -18.69 13.31 10.46
C ASN A 582 -18.94 12.71 9.05
N ARG A 583 -17.99 12.87 8.12
CA ARG A 583 -18.06 12.32 6.75
C ARG A 583 -16.74 11.71 6.29
N ILE A 584 -15.75 11.58 7.17
CA ILE A 584 -14.39 11.11 6.83
C ILE A 584 -14.01 9.78 7.49
N TRP A 585 -14.97 9.07 8.07
CA TRP A 585 -14.76 7.74 8.60
C TRP A 585 -14.61 6.70 7.47
N PRO A 586 -14.02 5.53 7.74
CA PRO A 586 -13.92 4.45 6.75
C PRO A 586 -15.23 4.20 6.00
N GLY A 587 -15.13 4.04 4.69
CA GLY A 587 -16.28 3.93 3.78
C GLY A 587 -16.81 5.27 3.26
N SER A 588 -16.12 6.39 3.50
CA SER A 588 -16.47 7.70 2.92
C SER A 588 -16.37 7.74 1.40
N ASP A 589 -17.29 8.47 0.76
CA ASP A 589 -17.26 8.83 -0.66
C ASP A 589 -16.38 10.09 -0.92
N GLN A 590 -15.82 10.72 0.12
CA GLN A 590 -14.97 11.90 0.03
C GLN A 590 -13.49 11.51 -0.23
N GLY A 591 -12.72 12.44 -0.80
CA GLY A 591 -11.30 12.22 -1.10
C GLY A 591 -10.46 11.96 0.16
N ASN A 592 -9.32 11.27 0.01
CA ASN A 592 -8.49 10.85 1.14
C ASN A 592 -7.64 12.02 1.70
N THR A 593 -7.98 12.51 2.90
CA THR A 593 -7.24 13.58 3.62
C THR A 593 -6.48 13.02 4.84
N PRO A 594 -5.57 13.81 5.48
CA PRO A 594 -4.94 13.40 6.74
C PRO A 594 -5.94 13.02 7.84
N GLU A 595 -7.07 13.72 7.92
CA GLU A 595 -8.12 13.45 8.88
C GLU A 595 -8.84 12.12 8.61
N HIS A 596 -8.94 11.68 7.34
CA HIS A 596 -9.41 10.32 7.04
C HIS A 596 -8.44 9.26 7.57
N ALA A 597 -7.14 9.53 7.55
CA ALA A 597 -6.14 8.62 8.13
C ALA A 597 -6.29 8.54 9.66
N ILE A 598 -6.61 9.66 10.32
CA ILE A 598 -6.94 9.68 11.75
C ILE A 598 -8.12 8.75 12.04
N MET A 599 -9.23 8.88 11.29
CA MET A 599 -10.41 8.02 11.53
C MET A 599 -10.13 6.54 11.27
N ARG A 600 -9.35 6.21 10.23
CA ARG A 600 -8.88 4.83 9.99
C ARG A 600 -8.06 4.31 11.17
N HIS A 601 -7.15 5.12 11.71
CA HIS A 601 -6.33 4.74 12.86
C HIS A 601 -7.19 4.50 14.10
N VAL A 602 -8.15 5.39 14.39
CA VAL A 602 -9.09 5.22 15.50
C VAL A 602 -9.87 3.90 15.36
N VAL A 603 -10.45 3.62 14.19
CA VAL A 603 -11.20 2.36 13.95
C VAL A 603 -10.30 1.13 14.11
N ALA A 604 -9.07 1.18 13.59
CA ALA A 604 -8.11 0.09 13.72
C ALA A 604 -7.68 -0.15 15.18
N GLU A 605 -7.46 0.92 15.96
CA GLU A 605 -7.14 0.83 17.38
C GLU A 605 -8.27 0.17 18.16
N MET A 606 -9.50 0.61 17.92
CA MET A 606 -10.66 0.07 18.61
C MET A 606 -10.97 -1.38 18.22
N ARG A 607 -10.75 -1.76 16.95
CA ARG A 607 -10.83 -3.17 16.52
C ARG A 607 -9.82 -4.03 17.26
N ARG A 608 -8.56 -3.58 17.39
CA ARG A 608 -7.50 -4.30 18.12
C ARG A 608 -7.81 -4.45 19.62
N LYS A 609 -8.56 -3.50 20.20
CA LYS A 609 -8.97 -3.53 21.60
C LYS A 609 -10.28 -4.28 21.88
N ASN A 610 -10.86 -4.97 20.89
CA ASN A 610 -12.13 -5.68 21.06
C ASN A 610 -13.24 -4.77 21.60
N VAL A 611 -13.48 -3.64 20.91
CA VAL A 611 -14.49 -2.65 21.30
C VAL A 611 -15.87 -3.29 21.52
N PHE A 612 -16.50 -2.95 22.64
CA PHE A 612 -17.80 -3.50 23.05
C PHE A 612 -18.97 -2.88 22.29
N ALA A 613 -18.98 -1.56 22.24
CA ALA A 613 -19.96 -0.77 21.52
C ALA A 613 -19.34 0.59 21.15
N SER A 614 -19.87 1.19 20.09
CA SER A 614 -19.40 2.47 19.56
C SER A 614 -20.52 3.51 19.59
N ILE A 615 -20.28 4.66 20.22
CA ILE A 615 -21.26 5.73 20.38
C ILE A 615 -20.71 7.02 19.80
N ASP A 616 -21.51 7.71 19.00
CA ASP A 616 -21.21 9.02 18.43
C ASP A 616 -22.19 10.07 18.95
N LEU A 617 -21.72 11.04 19.74
CA LEU A 617 -22.59 12.01 20.42
C LEU A 617 -22.65 13.34 19.66
N HIS A 618 -23.85 13.71 19.21
CA HIS A 618 -24.11 14.89 18.38
C HIS A 618 -25.23 15.79 18.95
N ASN A 619 -25.21 17.05 18.53
CA ASN A 619 -26.30 18.00 18.75
C ASN A 619 -27.06 18.28 17.44
N ASN A 620 -28.34 18.58 17.57
CA ASN A 620 -29.16 19.02 16.43
C ASN A 620 -29.06 20.54 16.22
N THR A 621 -29.20 20.95 14.96
CA THR A 621 -29.26 22.37 14.57
C THR A 621 -30.68 22.94 14.64
N GLY A 622 -31.69 22.08 14.54
CA GLY A 622 -33.13 22.40 14.65
C GLY A 622 -33.80 21.66 15.80
N TRP A 623 -35.08 21.95 16.05
CA TRP A 623 -35.87 21.27 17.07
C TRP A 623 -36.14 19.82 16.66
N ASN A 624 -35.65 18.85 17.44
CA ASN A 624 -35.87 17.43 17.24
C ASN A 624 -36.06 16.77 18.63
N PRO A 625 -36.81 15.65 18.73
CA PRO A 625 -36.72 14.79 19.91
C PRO A 625 -35.29 14.22 20.03
N HIS A 626 -34.96 13.58 21.16
CA HIS A 626 -33.75 12.74 21.21
C HIS A 626 -33.99 11.46 20.39
N TYR A 627 -33.06 11.08 19.53
CA TYR A 627 -33.17 9.84 18.74
C TYR A 627 -31.81 9.24 18.42
N GLY A 628 -31.79 7.92 18.24
CA GLY A 628 -30.61 7.19 17.79
C GLY A 628 -30.59 7.02 16.28
N CYS A 629 -29.42 6.96 15.65
CA CYS A 629 -29.29 6.60 14.24
C CYS A 629 -28.45 5.33 14.10
N VAL A 630 -28.96 4.35 13.35
CA VAL A 630 -28.33 3.06 13.08
C VAL A 630 -28.14 2.83 11.59
N THR A 631 -27.13 2.06 11.22
CA THR A 631 -26.82 1.73 9.82
C THR A 631 -27.00 0.24 9.49
N LEU A 632 -27.23 -0.58 10.51
CA LEU A 632 -27.60 -2.00 10.39
C LEU A 632 -28.80 -2.27 11.29
N LEU A 633 -29.66 -3.20 10.87
CA LEU A 633 -30.89 -3.57 11.56
C LEU A 633 -30.74 -4.83 12.43
N GLN A 634 -29.51 -5.17 12.80
CA GLN A 634 -29.26 -6.31 13.68
C GLN A 634 -29.72 -6.00 15.11
N PRO A 635 -30.18 -7.02 15.87
CA PRO A 635 -30.77 -6.83 17.20
C PRO A 635 -29.96 -5.95 18.15
N GLN A 636 -28.63 -6.15 18.21
CA GLN A 636 -27.79 -5.44 19.17
C GLN A 636 -27.67 -3.93 18.87
N HIS A 637 -27.73 -3.51 17.61
CA HIS A 637 -27.77 -2.08 17.24
C HIS A 637 -29.11 -1.46 17.65
N LEU A 638 -30.20 -2.18 17.43
CA LEU A 638 -31.54 -1.74 17.80
C LEU A 638 -31.74 -1.70 19.32
N GLN A 639 -31.16 -2.65 20.06
CA GLN A 639 -31.14 -2.64 21.53
C GLN A 639 -30.34 -1.45 22.07
N LEU A 640 -29.18 -1.16 21.48
CA LEU A 640 -28.40 0.02 21.84
C LEU A 640 -29.18 1.32 21.56
N ALA A 641 -29.89 1.38 20.43
CA ALA A 641 -30.76 2.52 20.10
C ALA A 641 -31.93 2.66 21.08
N ALA A 642 -32.61 1.56 21.42
CA ALA A 642 -33.74 1.55 22.37
C ALA A 642 -33.33 1.93 23.79
N LEU A 643 -32.08 1.63 24.17
CA LEU A 643 -31.50 2.07 25.44
C LEU A 643 -31.29 3.59 25.48
N PHE A 644 -31.00 4.23 24.34
CA PHE A 644 -30.88 5.68 24.25
C PHE A 644 -32.23 6.38 24.12
N SER A 645 -33.11 5.96 23.21
CA SER A 645 -34.38 6.63 22.95
C SER A 645 -35.42 5.67 22.36
N ARG A 646 -36.70 6.01 22.55
CA ARG A 646 -37.81 5.33 21.87
C ARG A 646 -37.89 5.63 20.37
N THR A 647 -37.07 6.54 19.86
CA THR A 647 -37.04 6.90 18.44
C THR A 647 -35.70 6.54 17.86
N ALA A 648 -35.70 5.78 16.76
CA ALA A 648 -34.50 5.47 16.00
C ALA A 648 -34.69 5.72 14.50
N VAL A 649 -33.61 6.10 13.83
CA VAL A 649 -33.56 6.35 12.39
C VAL A 649 -32.55 5.40 11.75
N PHE A 650 -33.02 4.55 10.85
CA PHE A 650 -32.20 3.71 10.00
C PHE A 650 -31.83 4.47 8.72
N PHE A 651 -30.54 4.48 8.39
CA PHE A 651 -30.03 5.12 7.18
C PHE A 651 -28.85 4.36 6.60
N GLN A 652 -28.66 4.47 5.28
CA GLN A 652 -27.48 3.92 4.58
C GLN A 652 -26.62 5.01 3.94
N HIS A 653 -27.11 6.25 3.90
CA HIS A 653 -26.44 7.45 3.41
C HIS A 653 -26.77 8.66 4.32
N PRO A 654 -25.84 9.60 4.51
CA PRO A 654 -24.52 9.72 3.88
C PRO A 654 -23.51 8.66 4.36
N LYS A 655 -22.52 8.37 3.51
CA LYS A 655 -21.38 7.49 3.83
C LYS A 655 -20.31 8.24 4.65
N GLY A 656 -19.36 7.49 5.21
CA GLY A 656 -18.23 8.06 5.97
C GLY A 656 -18.57 8.59 7.36
N VAL A 657 -19.65 8.11 7.97
CA VAL A 657 -20.04 8.40 9.36
C VAL A 657 -19.44 7.36 10.32
N GLN A 658 -19.22 7.74 11.58
CA GLN A 658 -18.60 6.87 12.59
C GLN A 658 -19.37 5.56 12.75
N THR A 659 -20.68 5.67 12.97
CA THR A 659 -21.57 4.53 13.23
C THR A 659 -21.47 3.46 12.15
N MET A 660 -21.32 3.85 10.87
CA MET A 660 -21.17 2.92 9.75
C MET A 660 -19.81 2.22 9.77
N ALA A 661 -18.73 2.95 10.07
CA ALA A 661 -17.38 2.39 10.12
C ALA A 661 -17.20 1.35 11.24
N PHE A 662 -18.00 1.45 12.30
CA PHE A 662 -18.02 0.49 13.41
C PHE A 662 -19.08 -0.60 13.28
N ALA A 663 -20.05 -0.48 12.37
CA ALA A 663 -21.23 -1.33 12.38
C ALA A 663 -20.91 -2.83 12.19
N ASP A 664 -19.88 -3.14 11.40
CA ASP A 664 -19.40 -4.52 11.19
C ASP A 664 -18.42 -5.01 12.28
N ILE A 665 -18.06 -4.15 13.24
CA ILE A 665 -17.09 -4.42 14.31
C ILE A 665 -17.81 -4.67 15.64
N CYS A 666 -18.76 -3.81 15.98
CA CYS A 666 -19.52 -3.85 17.22
C CYS A 666 -20.86 -3.12 17.06
N PRO A 667 -21.81 -3.32 18.00
CA PRO A 667 -23.01 -2.50 18.08
C PRO A 667 -22.65 -1.01 18.10
N SER A 668 -23.18 -0.26 17.14
CA SER A 668 -22.83 1.15 16.91
C SER A 668 -24.08 2.02 16.81
N LEU A 669 -23.98 3.26 17.34
CA LEU A 669 -25.08 4.20 17.41
C LEU A 669 -24.59 5.66 17.33
N THR A 670 -25.22 6.47 16.47
CA THR A 670 -25.15 7.93 16.59
C THR A 670 -26.30 8.41 17.47
N CYS A 671 -26.04 9.31 18.42
CA CYS A 671 -27.03 9.86 19.33
C CYS A 671 -27.23 11.35 19.07
N GLU A 672 -28.46 11.71 18.75
CA GLU A 672 -28.87 13.10 18.54
C GLU A 672 -29.52 13.62 19.82
N CYS A 673 -28.79 14.48 20.53
CA CYS A 673 -29.07 14.84 21.93
C CYS A 673 -29.69 16.23 22.08
N GLY A 674 -30.46 16.69 21.08
CA GLY A 674 -31.12 18.00 21.10
C GLY A 674 -30.17 19.16 20.77
N LYS A 675 -30.63 20.40 20.99
CA LYS A 675 -29.90 21.62 20.60
C LYS A 675 -28.70 21.89 21.50
N VAL A 676 -27.66 22.51 20.93
CA VAL A 676 -26.49 23.00 21.68
C VAL A 676 -26.95 23.90 22.84
N GLY A 677 -26.40 23.68 24.03
CA GLY A 677 -26.77 24.40 25.26
C GLY A 677 -27.93 23.81 26.05
N ASP A 678 -28.62 22.78 25.56
CA ASP A 678 -29.68 22.10 26.31
C ASP A 678 -29.10 21.21 27.43
N ALA A 679 -29.39 21.56 28.68
CA ALA A 679 -28.95 20.79 29.85
C ALA A 679 -29.60 19.40 29.92
N ALA A 680 -30.83 19.24 29.43
CA ALA A 680 -31.52 17.96 29.43
C ALA A 680 -30.85 16.98 28.44
N GLY A 681 -30.40 17.48 27.29
CA GLY A 681 -29.62 16.71 26.30
C GLY A 681 -28.31 16.16 26.87
N VAL A 682 -27.56 17.01 27.59
CA VAL A 682 -26.31 16.61 28.26
C VAL A 682 -26.55 15.54 29.32
N GLN A 683 -27.58 15.72 30.16
CA GLN A 683 -27.90 14.74 31.20
C GLN A 683 -28.29 13.39 30.60
N HIS A 684 -29.14 13.41 29.57
CA HIS A 684 -29.57 12.20 28.87
C HIS A 684 -28.41 11.43 28.24
N ALA A 685 -27.48 12.13 27.58
CA ALA A 685 -26.27 11.52 27.02
C ALA A 685 -25.36 10.93 28.11
N ALA A 686 -25.20 11.63 29.25
CA ALA A 686 -24.40 11.12 30.37
C ALA A 686 -25.01 9.85 30.99
N ASP A 687 -26.32 9.84 31.21
CA ASP A 687 -27.05 8.69 31.75
C ASP A 687 -26.96 7.48 30.80
N PHE A 688 -27.02 7.72 29.49
CA PHE A 688 -26.86 6.67 28.48
C PHE A 688 -25.45 6.08 28.45
N VAL A 689 -24.40 6.92 28.46
CA VAL A 689 -23.01 6.45 28.53
C VAL A 689 -22.78 5.67 29.84
N GLU A 690 -23.31 6.16 30.96
CA GLU A 690 -23.27 5.47 32.25
C GLU A 690 -23.94 4.09 32.19
N ALA A 691 -25.12 3.98 31.57
CA ALA A 691 -25.79 2.70 31.37
C ALA A 691 -24.94 1.74 30.53
N CYS A 692 -24.40 2.19 29.40
CA CYS A 692 -23.56 1.39 28.51
C CYS A 692 -22.28 0.88 29.19
N LEU A 693 -21.65 1.68 30.05
CA LEU A 693 -20.48 1.26 30.82
C LEU A 693 -20.79 0.12 31.79
N HIS A 694 -22.01 0.04 32.30
CA HIS A 694 -22.46 -1.01 33.23
C HIS A 694 -23.05 -2.25 32.54
N LEU A 695 -23.24 -2.23 31.23
CA LEU A 695 -23.74 -3.39 30.50
C LEU A 695 -22.69 -4.51 30.45
N ASP A 696 -23.14 -5.72 30.79
CA ASP A 696 -22.38 -6.94 30.57
C ASP A 696 -22.38 -7.33 29.08
N HIS A 697 -23.58 -7.41 28.49
CA HIS A 697 -23.80 -7.71 27.08
C HIS A 697 -25.05 -7.00 26.54
N LEU A 698 -25.15 -6.86 25.21
CA LEU A 698 -26.37 -6.40 24.53
C LEU A 698 -27.22 -7.61 24.11
N PRO A 699 -28.56 -7.59 24.34
CA PRO A 699 -29.44 -8.68 23.94
C PRO A 699 -29.38 -8.99 22.44
N GLN A 700 -29.55 -10.27 22.10
CA GLN A 700 -29.57 -10.77 20.71
C GLN A 700 -30.97 -10.79 20.08
N GLN A 701 -31.99 -10.29 20.78
CA GLN A 701 -33.38 -10.20 20.32
C GLN A 701 -33.70 -8.75 20.00
N ASN A 702 -34.61 -8.51 19.04
CA ASN A 702 -35.03 -7.15 18.75
C ASN A 702 -35.76 -6.53 19.96
N PRO A 703 -35.71 -5.20 20.14
CA PRO A 703 -36.52 -4.53 21.16
C PRO A 703 -38.02 -4.73 20.85
N ALA A 704 -38.86 -4.67 21.89
CA ALA A 704 -40.30 -4.76 21.67
C ALA A 704 -40.78 -3.58 20.81
N PRO A 705 -41.81 -3.76 19.96
CA PRO A 705 -42.37 -2.67 19.15
C PRO A 705 -42.86 -1.45 19.95
N SER A 706 -43.17 -1.62 21.24
CA SER A 706 -43.52 -0.53 22.16
C SER A 706 -42.33 0.30 22.63
N ASP A 707 -41.12 -0.25 22.50
CA ASP A 707 -39.89 0.29 23.09
C ASP A 707 -39.06 1.06 22.05
N LEU A 708 -39.24 0.74 20.75
CA LEU A 708 -38.53 1.42 19.66
C LEU A 708 -39.44 1.69 18.46
N HIS A 709 -39.63 2.97 18.15
CA HIS A 709 -40.21 3.47 16.90
C HIS A 709 -39.09 3.69 15.89
N LEU A 710 -39.03 2.84 14.87
CA LEU A 710 -38.03 2.90 13.83
C LEU A 710 -38.55 3.69 12.61
N PHE A 711 -37.72 4.60 12.11
CA PHE A 711 -37.93 5.35 10.88
C PHE A 711 -36.83 5.02 9.89
N HIS A 712 -37.11 5.14 8.60
CA HIS A 712 -36.13 4.92 7.54
C HIS A 712 -36.01 6.19 6.69
N THR A 713 -34.78 6.70 6.54
CA THR A 713 -34.50 7.87 5.71
C THR A 713 -34.70 7.53 4.24
N THR A 714 -35.68 8.12 3.56
CA THR A 714 -35.97 7.81 2.16
C THR A 714 -35.34 8.81 1.19
N ALA A 715 -35.20 10.08 1.59
CA ALA A 715 -34.65 11.12 0.73
C ALA A 715 -33.93 12.24 1.49
N THR A 716 -33.05 12.95 0.78
CA THR A 716 -32.36 14.15 1.24
C THR A 716 -32.85 15.37 0.47
N VAL A 717 -33.10 16.49 1.14
CA VAL A 717 -33.54 17.75 0.53
C VAL A 717 -32.40 18.76 0.52
N LYS A 718 -32.03 19.28 -0.65
CA LYS A 718 -30.93 20.26 -0.83
C LYS A 718 -31.41 21.49 -1.61
N LEU A 719 -30.62 22.56 -1.55
CA LEU A 719 -30.79 23.69 -2.47
C LEU A 719 -30.45 23.26 -3.89
N ALA A 720 -31.27 23.64 -4.86
CA ALA A 720 -31.01 23.35 -6.27
C ALA A 720 -29.75 24.08 -6.79
N SER A 721 -29.35 25.18 -6.14
CA SER A 721 -28.14 25.93 -6.45
C SER A 721 -27.58 26.62 -5.20
N PRO A 722 -26.23 26.64 -5.03
CA PRO A 722 -25.60 27.31 -3.89
C PRO A 722 -25.76 28.84 -3.94
N ARG A 723 -26.13 29.42 -5.09
CA ARG A 723 -26.28 30.87 -5.28
C ARG A 723 -27.65 31.41 -4.87
N LEU A 724 -28.60 30.54 -4.53
CA LEU A 724 -29.94 30.96 -4.11
C LEU A 724 -29.87 31.77 -2.83
N ARG A 725 -30.53 32.91 -2.80
CA ARG A 725 -30.76 33.72 -1.60
C ARG A 725 -31.96 33.17 -0.88
N ILE A 726 -31.78 32.80 0.38
CA ILE A 726 -32.85 32.21 1.19
C ILE A 726 -33.24 33.14 2.33
N CYS A 727 -34.51 33.14 2.71
CA CYS A 727 -34.98 33.76 3.94
C CYS A 727 -35.95 32.84 4.68
N PHE A 728 -36.24 33.19 5.93
CA PHE A 728 -37.22 32.52 6.76
C PHE A 728 -38.36 33.49 7.08
N LEU A 729 -39.61 33.08 6.82
CA LEU A 729 -40.81 33.89 7.02
C LEU A 729 -41.77 33.23 8.00
N ASP A 730 -42.57 34.05 8.66
CA ASP A 730 -43.70 33.56 9.46
C ASP A 730 -44.71 32.81 8.58
N VAL A 731 -45.38 31.83 9.18
CA VAL A 731 -46.25 30.84 8.52
C VAL A 731 -47.36 31.49 7.67
N ASP A 732 -47.77 32.71 8.01
CA ASP A 732 -48.84 33.45 7.34
C ASP A 732 -48.35 34.25 6.11
N SER A 733 -47.05 34.25 5.81
CA SER A 733 -46.49 34.96 4.66
C SER A 733 -46.52 34.09 3.40
N GLU A 734 -47.52 34.33 2.54
CA GLU A 734 -47.77 33.51 1.35
C GLU A 734 -46.82 33.79 0.16
N THR A 735 -45.94 34.78 0.26
CA THR A 735 -45.14 35.22 -0.91
C THR A 735 -43.66 35.42 -0.58
N CYS A 736 -42.80 34.83 -1.42
CA CYS A 736 -41.35 35.04 -1.34
C CYS A 736 -41.01 36.52 -1.63
N PRO A 737 -40.26 37.21 -0.74
CA PRO A 737 -39.93 38.61 -0.95
C PRO A 737 -39.05 38.79 -2.21
N PRO A 738 -39.11 39.97 -2.86
CA PRO A 738 -38.47 40.21 -4.14
C PRO A 738 -36.94 40.10 -4.12
N ASP A 739 -36.31 40.21 -2.94
CA ASP A 739 -34.85 40.10 -2.77
C ASP A 739 -34.36 38.67 -2.50
N PHE A 740 -35.27 37.69 -2.41
CA PHE A 740 -34.94 36.30 -2.16
C PHE A 740 -35.44 35.40 -3.29
N ASP A 741 -34.85 34.22 -3.39
CA ASP A 741 -35.20 33.22 -4.40
C ASP A 741 -36.06 32.10 -3.78
N LEU A 742 -35.86 31.83 -2.49
CA LEU A 742 -36.58 30.85 -1.68
C LEU A 742 -36.90 31.43 -0.30
N ALA A 743 -38.16 31.38 0.10
CA ALA A 743 -38.60 31.67 1.46
C ALA A 743 -39.08 30.38 2.14
N LEU A 744 -38.42 29.98 3.21
CA LEU A 744 -38.82 28.84 4.04
C LEU A 744 -39.61 29.33 5.26
N ARG A 745 -40.36 28.43 5.88
CA ARG A 745 -41.06 28.75 7.14
C ARG A 745 -40.05 28.99 8.27
N SER A 746 -40.29 29.99 9.11
CA SER A 746 -39.46 30.29 10.29
C SER A 746 -39.55 29.21 11.37
N ASP A 747 -40.64 28.43 11.36
CA ASP A 747 -40.90 27.30 12.24
C ASP A 747 -40.68 25.92 11.58
N LEU A 748 -39.96 25.88 10.45
CA LEU A 748 -39.77 24.66 9.66
C LEU A 748 -39.20 23.49 10.50
N ASP A 749 -38.31 23.78 11.44
CA ASP A 749 -37.72 22.79 12.34
C ASP A 749 -38.74 22.15 13.31
N ARG A 750 -39.90 22.78 13.55
CA ARG A 750 -40.99 22.20 14.36
C ARG A 750 -41.72 21.07 13.66
N LEU A 751 -41.55 20.92 12.35
CA LEU A 751 -42.18 19.85 11.57
C LEU A 751 -41.45 18.50 11.73
N ASN A 752 -40.22 18.50 12.26
CA ASN A 752 -39.43 17.29 12.45
C ASN A 752 -40.20 16.23 13.26
N PHE A 753 -40.16 14.97 12.80
CA PHE A 753 -40.86 13.80 13.34
C PHE A 753 -42.40 13.90 13.37
N GLN A 754 -42.98 14.84 12.61
CA GLN A 754 -44.42 14.90 12.37
C GLN A 754 -44.79 14.36 10.99
N GLU A 755 -45.93 13.69 10.87
CA GLU A 755 -46.40 13.23 9.57
C GLU A 755 -46.98 14.40 8.77
N LEU A 756 -46.31 14.76 7.68
CA LEU A 756 -46.76 15.79 6.76
C LEU A 756 -47.69 15.20 5.71
N LYS A 757 -48.77 15.93 5.39
CA LYS A 757 -49.79 15.51 4.43
C LYS A 757 -49.54 16.11 3.04
N PRO A 758 -49.96 15.42 1.97
CA PRO A 758 -50.01 16.02 0.64
C PRO A 758 -50.76 17.37 0.64
N GLY A 759 -50.23 18.34 -0.09
CA GLY A 759 -50.74 19.72 -0.17
C GLY A 759 -50.20 20.67 0.90
N GLN A 760 -49.43 20.19 1.89
CA GLN A 760 -48.82 21.10 2.87
C GLN A 760 -47.71 21.95 2.24
N ILE A 761 -47.72 23.24 2.57
CA ILE A 761 -46.73 24.23 2.13
C ILE A 761 -45.50 24.16 3.05
N ILE A 762 -44.32 23.99 2.45
CA ILE A 762 -43.02 23.98 3.16
C ILE A 762 -42.19 25.24 2.90
N GLY A 763 -42.58 26.05 1.91
CA GLY A 763 -41.97 27.34 1.59
C GLY A 763 -42.62 27.97 0.36
N SER A 764 -42.09 29.11 -0.07
CA SER A 764 -42.46 29.76 -1.33
C SER A 764 -41.22 30.11 -2.15
N SER A 765 -41.36 30.16 -3.47
CA SER A 765 -40.31 30.46 -4.44
C SER A 765 -40.65 31.73 -5.19
N ARG A 766 -39.62 32.51 -5.52
CA ARG A 766 -39.78 33.64 -6.45
C ARG A 766 -40.06 33.16 -7.88
N SER A 767 -39.44 32.05 -8.28
CA SER A 767 -39.72 31.43 -9.57
C SER A 767 -41.09 30.77 -9.53
N ARG A 768 -41.85 30.87 -10.63
CA ARG A 768 -43.13 30.16 -10.79
C ARG A 768 -43.01 28.89 -11.63
N SER A 769 -41.82 28.58 -12.15
CA SER A 769 -41.60 27.47 -13.08
C SER A 769 -40.47 26.52 -12.67
N GLN A 770 -39.60 26.91 -11.74
CA GLN A 770 -38.47 26.09 -11.29
C GLN A 770 -38.47 25.98 -9.77
N LEU A 771 -38.33 24.74 -9.28
CA LEU A 771 -38.20 24.47 -7.86
C LEU A 771 -36.80 24.88 -7.37
N PRO A 772 -36.69 25.65 -6.28
CA PRO A 772 -35.41 26.06 -5.70
C PRO A 772 -34.79 24.97 -4.80
N LEU A 773 -35.47 23.83 -4.65
CA LEU A 773 -35.04 22.68 -3.86
C LEU A 773 -34.94 21.45 -4.76
N THR A 774 -33.99 20.59 -4.45
CA THR A 774 -33.86 19.24 -5.03
C THR A 774 -34.05 18.19 -3.95
N VAL A 775 -34.71 17.10 -4.30
CA VAL A 775 -34.87 15.92 -3.45
C VAL A 775 -34.19 14.76 -4.15
N THR A 776 -33.31 14.06 -3.45
CA THR A 776 -32.61 12.88 -3.98
C THR A 776 -32.79 11.68 -3.05
N ASP A 777 -32.93 10.49 -3.62
CA ASP A 777 -32.93 9.25 -2.85
C ASP A 777 -31.53 8.91 -2.30
N GLN A 778 -31.43 7.76 -1.63
CA GLN A 778 -30.16 7.26 -1.08
C GLN A 778 -29.10 6.93 -2.14
N LEU A 779 -29.50 6.66 -3.39
CA LEU A 779 -28.60 6.39 -4.52
C LEU A 779 -28.23 7.66 -5.29
N GLY A 780 -28.69 8.83 -4.85
CA GLY A 780 -28.49 10.11 -5.51
C GLY A 780 -29.39 10.34 -6.72
N GLN A 781 -30.41 9.51 -6.92
CA GLN A 781 -31.38 9.70 -8.00
C GLN A 781 -32.34 10.85 -7.66
N GLU A 782 -32.64 11.65 -8.69
CA GLU A 782 -33.52 12.80 -8.62
C GLU A 782 -34.98 12.35 -8.34
N MET A 783 -35.57 12.84 -7.25
CA MET A 783 -36.92 12.51 -6.78
C MET A 783 -37.80 13.75 -6.51
N THR A 784 -37.36 14.95 -6.91
CA THR A 784 -38.03 16.22 -6.60
C THR A 784 -39.48 16.18 -7.04
N ALA A 785 -39.77 15.73 -8.27
CA ALA A 785 -41.14 15.69 -8.80
C ALA A 785 -42.08 14.73 -8.05
N SER A 786 -41.53 13.77 -7.30
CA SER A 786 -42.29 12.83 -6.47
C SER A 786 -42.66 13.42 -5.12
N PHE A 787 -41.81 14.30 -4.57
CA PHE A 787 -42.00 14.88 -3.24
C PHE A 787 -42.53 16.30 -3.26
N LEU A 788 -42.08 17.13 -4.19
CA LEU A 788 -42.33 18.57 -4.22
C LEU A 788 -42.99 19.00 -5.52
N GLU A 789 -43.91 19.95 -5.41
CA GLU A 789 -44.56 20.62 -6.52
C GLU A 789 -44.59 22.13 -6.26
N LEU A 790 -44.54 22.91 -7.34
CA LEU A 790 -44.60 24.35 -7.28
C LEU A 790 -45.97 24.82 -7.78
N GLU A 791 -46.83 25.27 -6.88
CA GLU A 791 -48.19 25.71 -7.19
C GLU A 791 -48.35 27.19 -6.79
N ASN A 792 -48.61 28.07 -7.77
CA ASN A 792 -48.78 29.52 -7.56
C ASN A 792 -47.63 30.21 -6.81
N GLY A 793 -46.42 29.65 -6.86
CA GLY A 793 -45.25 30.14 -6.12
C GLY A 793 -45.06 29.48 -4.75
N ASN A 794 -45.98 28.63 -4.30
CA ASN A 794 -45.82 27.82 -3.09
C ASN A 794 -45.17 26.48 -3.41
N ILE A 795 -44.23 26.07 -2.56
CA ILE A 795 -43.60 24.76 -2.59
C ILE A 795 -44.44 23.85 -1.70
N ILE A 796 -45.17 22.93 -2.34
CA ILE A 796 -46.10 22.01 -1.69
C ILE A 796 -45.57 20.57 -1.73
N LEU A 797 -45.88 19.81 -0.69
CA LEU A 797 -45.56 18.39 -0.60
C LEU A 797 -46.58 17.56 -1.40
N ARG A 798 -46.14 16.63 -2.26
CA ARG A 798 -47.04 15.80 -3.10
C ARG A 798 -47.45 14.48 -2.46
N GLN A 799 -46.63 13.96 -1.56
CA GLN A 799 -46.85 12.66 -0.91
C GLN A 799 -46.57 12.76 0.59
N PRO A 800 -47.14 11.88 1.43
CA PRO A 800 -46.84 11.89 2.85
C PRO A 800 -45.34 11.71 3.12
N ALA A 801 -44.80 12.46 4.08
CA ALA A 801 -43.40 12.33 4.49
C ALA A 801 -43.25 12.74 5.95
N ILE A 802 -42.26 12.15 6.64
CA ILE A 802 -41.89 12.52 8.01
C ILE A 802 -40.52 13.17 7.94
N PRO A 803 -40.40 14.50 8.07
CA PRO A 803 -39.10 15.14 8.00
C PRO A 803 -38.27 14.90 9.26
N ALA A 804 -36.95 14.90 9.11
CA ALA A 804 -36.00 14.96 10.21
C ALA A 804 -34.87 15.93 9.89
N MET A 805 -34.30 16.53 10.95
CA MET A 805 -33.21 17.50 10.84
C MET A 805 -33.49 18.67 9.89
N LEU A 806 -34.77 19.03 9.65
CA LEU A 806 -35.07 20.32 9.06
C LEU A 806 -34.51 21.42 9.95
N THR A 807 -33.80 22.36 9.32
CA THR A 807 -33.08 23.40 10.03
C THR A 807 -33.42 24.78 9.48
N CYS A 808 -33.51 25.75 10.39
CA CYS A 808 -33.62 27.17 10.04
C CYS A 808 -32.23 27.85 10.01
N ASN A 809 -31.15 27.06 10.07
CA ASN A 809 -29.78 27.57 10.01
C ASN A 809 -29.27 27.56 8.57
N GLU A 810 -29.24 28.73 7.94
CA GLU A 810 -28.78 28.90 6.55
C GLU A 810 -27.37 28.34 6.31
N ALA A 811 -26.44 28.52 7.26
CA ALA A 811 -25.08 28.02 7.09
C ALA A 811 -25.05 26.49 7.00
N VAL A 812 -25.86 25.80 7.81
CA VAL A 812 -25.97 24.33 7.79
C VAL A 812 -26.63 23.85 6.50
N ILE A 813 -27.69 24.52 6.04
CA ILE A 813 -28.37 24.21 4.77
C ILE A 813 -27.37 24.23 3.61
N ARG A 814 -26.47 25.22 3.60
CA ARG A 814 -25.45 25.37 2.56
C ARG A 814 -24.30 24.37 2.70
N GLN A 815 -23.95 23.98 3.91
CA GLN A 815 -22.83 23.07 4.18
C GLN A 815 -23.20 21.60 4.00
N ASP A 816 -24.46 21.21 4.21
CA ASP A 816 -24.91 19.80 4.13
C ASP A 816 -26.23 19.66 3.34
N CYS A 817 -27.36 19.90 3.99
CA CYS A 817 -28.70 19.79 3.41
C CYS A 817 -29.74 20.59 4.20
N LEU A 818 -30.93 20.79 3.62
CA LEU A 818 -32.07 21.38 4.31
C LEU A 818 -32.62 20.44 5.39
N GLY A 819 -32.61 19.14 5.12
CA GLY A 819 -33.07 18.07 6.01
C GLY A 819 -33.35 16.79 5.23
N TYR A 820 -33.90 15.80 5.91
CA TYR A 820 -34.21 14.48 5.36
C TYR A 820 -35.71 14.22 5.41
N LEU A 821 -36.19 13.37 4.52
CA LEU A 821 -37.54 12.82 4.53
C LEU A 821 -37.47 11.34 4.88
N MET A 822 -38.39 10.90 5.72
CA MET A 822 -38.43 9.55 6.26
C MET A 822 -39.82 8.94 6.13
N GLU A 823 -39.87 7.62 6.31
CA GLU A 823 -41.09 6.84 6.50
C GLU A 823 -41.01 6.02 7.81
N ARG A 824 -42.16 5.55 8.30
CA ARG A 824 -42.18 4.58 9.41
C ARG A 824 -41.68 3.24 8.88
N TYR A 825 -40.79 2.61 9.62
CA TYR A 825 -40.21 1.32 9.25
C TYR A 825 -40.59 0.27 10.30
N PRO A 826 -41.15 -0.88 9.91
CA PRO A 826 -41.45 -1.93 10.87
C PRO A 826 -40.14 -2.49 11.43
N LEU A 827 -40.15 -2.87 12.72
CA LEU A 827 -39.03 -3.63 13.27
C LEU A 827 -38.92 -4.97 12.52
N PRO A 828 -37.69 -5.43 12.20
CA PRO A 828 -37.49 -6.77 11.65
C PRO A 828 -38.10 -7.84 12.56
N ALA A 829 -38.56 -8.94 11.98
CA ALA A 829 -38.88 -10.13 12.76
C ALA A 829 -37.57 -10.74 13.31
N ASP A 830 -37.64 -11.30 14.52
CA ASP A 830 -36.52 -12.00 15.17
C ASP A 830 -36.00 -13.21 14.37
#